data_AF-A0A6H0V2B2-F1
#
_entry.id   AF-A0A6H0V2B2-F1
#
_cell.length_a   1.000
_cell.length_b   1.000
_cell.length_c   1.000
_cell.angle_alpha   90.00
_cell.angle_beta   90.00
_cell.angle_gamma   90.00
#
_symmetry.space_group_name_H-M   'P 1'
#
loop_
_entity.id
_entity.type
_entity.pdbx_description
1 polymer ?
#
loop_
_entity_poly.entity_id
_entity_poly.type
_entity_poly.pdbx_seq_one_letter_code
_entity_poly.pdbx_strand_id
1 'polypeptide(L)'
;MDKKLFIKLENLFIYDQNDPVKTLYIPELEVYKNLKTGFYISEKNDVLNFYNLYNGILKNKEVLLSLFEYESSSYKIRNVLHNKKDVFDEISVFNLSDIIKEKDNDIPLFSIWNICSKMKPSKKEKDIFKLLSTNLKITLKNVFFNIIASQAEKIIALNNDFLKEINIHYSKIKNKQVVIKDELIQIHTHLTEITREYQNNLFEVYIGIIKDLFEKYSLLQENYFKTEVSNQKDVIKHLEKELYYLKLIDSKSMQYVINDIKIKNYQYDLYFFKDYAKQIKYKSSKFLKRTLKDIKVKISTLKFKQSLIINKKGNKEFEFLEKQILAYEKIAHTFKTNFKKIAFLSENDLWNLKNIMEQEADFFVQNMNFSYKKNLTISYKSALKLFIFNELSFSLDKWIIRSYNKMRKIQKTIKDTEAQIKELKNKKIENKITQQNKLDILNTQEKLNLAKAEYKWSEDNQKKLFNNLIKNKQNRLKRLVTNVKKTKKEIFFILKKFTSAQIVTKNNFHKHQSNIFDEFSSSLTKFMQFSFYEELLTNFYNFTLDNLESEKFNKYFLTLQRFYKCHDAVSVANANYLIAYKEQKEVDKIKLKLSQFYLDETSLLIVKDSNNINEYTRNEFMRALSKIMDMNDLTPVFISDNLDFILGNFDLLYIFSNNTIIEKGPIELLSRRQIHPFSQKLFIQKHNNALPFTKEFWIRNIQNQIDHKFHSVYGNSDEIVRWSMSSSNLIKKDILQLDENVENNSTNELISYYYGKEINISNIDPNVINKNANPKILEDLIEASSKIGEIDFNNEDIY
;
A
#
# COMPACT_ATOMS: atom_id res chain seq x y z
N MET A 1 -12.73 -11.70 -8.43
CA MET A 1 -11.34 -11.61 -7.89
C MET A 1 -11.41 -11.41 -6.38
N ASP A 2 -10.70 -12.23 -5.60
CA ASP A 2 -10.57 -11.97 -4.16
C ASP A 2 -9.68 -10.73 -3.96
N LYS A 3 -10.18 -9.74 -3.21
CA LYS A 3 -9.51 -8.47 -2.91
C LYS A 3 -8.87 -8.54 -1.52
N LYS A 4 -7.63 -8.07 -1.37
CA LYS A 4 -6.93 -8.05 -0.07
C LYS A 4 -7.32 -6.80 0.70
N LEU A 5 -8.08 -6.94 1.79
CA LEU A 5 -8.40 -5.83 2.70
C LEU A 5 -7.10 -5.25 3.26
N PHE A 6 -6.88 -3.94 3.14
CA PHE A 6 -5.66 -3.27 3.60
C PHE A 6 -5.89 -2.55 4.93
N ILE A 7 -6.87 -1.64 4.97
CA ILE A 7 -7.28 -0.93 6.18
C ILE A 7 -8.76 -1.16 6.45
N LYS A 8 -9.11 -1.39 7.71
CA LYS A 8 -10.49 -1.39 8.19
C LYS A 8 -10.65 -0.42 9.34
N LEU A 9 -11.59 0.49 9.20
CA LEU A 9 -12.06 1.42 10.21
C LEU A 9 -13.45 0.96 10.70
N GLU A 10 -13.65 0.85 12.00
CA GLU A 10 -14.96 0.54 12.60
C GLU A 10 -15.30 1.57 13.69
N ASN A 11 -16.59 1.88 13.84
CA ASN A 11 -17.17 2.68 14.92
C ASN A 11 -16.69 4.13 15.03
N LEU A 12 -16.58 4.86 13.92
CA LEU A 12 -16.41 6.31 14.00
C LEU A 12 -17.75 6.97 14.29
N PHE A 13 -17.95 7.38 15.54
CA PHE A 13 -19.13 8.12 15.97
C PHE A 13 -18.70 9.37 16.75
N ILE A 14 -19.02 10.55 16.21
CA ILE A 14 -18.78 11.85 16.87
C ILE A 14 -20.11 12.58 16.91
N TYR A 15 -20.70 12.64 18.10
CA TYR A 15 -21.96 13.32 18.33
C TYR A 15 -21.74 14.81 18.58
N ASP A 16 -22.44 15.66 17.84
CA ASP A 16 -22.51 17.09 18.11
C ASP A 16 -23.72 17.38 19.01
N GLN A 17 -23.44 17.88 20.22
CA GLN A 17 -24.46 18.16 21.22
C GLN A 17 -25.35 19.35 20.84
N ASN A 18 -24.82 20.31 20.07
CA ASN A 18 -25.51 21.55 19.73
C ASN A 18 -26.35 21.37 18.47
N ASP A 19 -25.86 20.59 17.51
CA ASP A 19 -26.57 20.29 16.27
C ASP A 19 -26.46 18.80 15.92
N PRO A 20 -27.44 17.96 16.32
CA PRO A 20 -27.42 16.53 16.03
C PRO A 20 -27.31 16.20 14.54
N VAL A 21 -27.69 17.12 13.63
CA VAL A 21 -27.55 16.95 12.18
C VAL A 21 -26.08 16.92 11.75
N LYS A 22 -25.19 17.52 12.54
CA LYS A 22 -23.74 17.52 12.35
C LYS A 22 -23.04 16.31 12.99
N THR A 23 -23.80 15.29 13.40
CA THR A 23 -23.21 14.04 13.91
C THR A 23 -22.49 13.30 12.79
N LEU A 24 -21.21 13.01 12.98
CA LEU A 24 -20.41 12.18 12.08
C LEU A 24 -20.58 10.71 12.48
N TYR A 25 -20.99 9.86 11.53
CA TYR A 25 -21.11 8.43 11.77
C TYR A 25 -20.58 7.61 10.59
N ILE A 26 -19.50 6.87 10.79
CA ILE A 26 -19.01 5.86 9.85
C ILE A 26 -18.99 4.52 10.58
N PRO A 27 -19.98 3.63 10.33
CA PRO A 27 -20.04 2.32 10.97
C PRO A 27 -18.82 1.47 10.64
N GLU A 28 -18.50 1.37 9.35
CA GLU A 28 -17.41 0.57 8.83
C GLU A 28 -16.91 1.17 7.51
N LEU A 29 -15.60 1.22 7.32
CA LEU A 29 -14.95 1.65 6.08
C LEU A 29 -13.75 0.74 5.81
N GLU A 30 -13.67 0.24 4.57
CA GLU A 30 -12.69 -0.75 4.15
C GLU A 30 -11.92 -0.26 2.92
N VAL A 31 -10.59 -0.25 2.99
CA VAL A 31 -9.71 0.07 1.86
C VAL A 31 -8.98 -1.21 1.48
N TYR A 32 -8.97 -1.56 0.18
CA TYR A 32 -8.32 -2.78 -0.32
C TYR A 32 -7.00 -2.46 -1.01
N LYS A 33 -6.01 -3.35 -0.85
CA LYS A 33 -4.66 -3.15 -1.38
C LYS A 33 -4.65 -3.11 -2.90
N ASN A 34 -3.92 -2.17 -3.48
CA ASN A 34 -3.73 -1.96 -4.92
C ASN A 34 -5.02 -1.72 -5.71
N LEU A 35 -6.10 -1.29 -5.04
CA LEU A 35 -7.39 -1.00 -5.68
C LEU A 35 -7.65 0.51 -5.67
N LYS A 36 -8.01 1.08 -6.83
CA LYS A 36 -8.33 2.51 -6.91
C LYS A 36 -9.71 2.73 -6.29
N THR A 37 -9.73 3.39 -5.13
CA THR A 37 -10.98 3.65 -4.40
C THR A 37 -11.35 5.12 -4.46
N GLY A 38 -12.57 5.43 -4.91
CA GLY A 38 -13.14 6.77 -4.92
C GLY A 38 -14.15 6.97 -3.78
N PHE A 39 -14.04 8.07 -3.05
CA PHE A 39 -14.99 8.54 -2.05
C PHE A 39 -15.71 9.75 -2.61
N TYR A 40 -16.99 9.58 -2.93
CA TYR A 40 -17.86 10.70 -3.26
C TYR A 40 -18.26 11.43 -1.99
N ILE A 41 -17.68 12.61 -1.76
CA ILE A 41 -18.02 13.49 -0.64
C ILE A 41 -18.27 14.88 -1.20
N SER A 42 -19.47 15.41 -0.99
CA SER A 42 -19.84 16.78 -1.39
C SER A 42 -18.87 17.81 -0.78
N GLU A 43 -18.32 18.73 -1.59
CA GLU A 43 -17.49 19.83 -1.08
C GLU A 43 -18.25 20.76 -0.12
N LYS A 44 -19.59 20.79 -0.20
CA LYS A 44 -20.44 21.56 0.72
C LYS A 44 -20.55 20.93 2.12
N ASN A 45 -19.93 19.77 2.35
CA ASN A 45 -19.99 19.09 3.62
C ASN A 45 -18.93 19.63 4.61
N ASP A 46 -19.37 20.51 5.51
CA ASP A 46 -18.49 21.09 6.54
C ASP A 46 -18.09 20.11 7.65
N VAL A 47 -18.83 19.02 7.82
CA VAL A 47 -18.66 18.07 8.95
C VAL A 47 -17.80 16.88 8.53
N LEU A 48 -18.20 16.14 7.50
CA LEU A 48 -17.43 15.04 6.95
C LEU A 48 -16.39 15.61 5.96
N ASN A 49 -15.33 16.17 6.53
CA ASN A 49 -14.13 16.52 5.81
C ASN A 49 -12.94 15.70 6.34
N PHE A 50 -11.83 15.69 5.59
CA PHE A 50 -10.64 14.93 5.96
C PHE A 50 -10.11 15.29 7.35
N TYR A 51 -10.10 16.58 7.74
CA TYR A 51 -9.59 17.01 9.04
C TYR A 51 -10.41 16.46 10.21
N ASN A 52 -11.74 16.49 10.09
CA ASN A 52 -12.65 15.94 11.10
C ASN A 52 -12.58 14.41 11.15
N LEU A 53 -12.49 13.75 9.98
CA LEU A 53 -12.29 12.30 9.90
C LEU A 53 -10.95 11.90 10.56
N TYR A 54 -9.87 12.58 10.21
CA TYR A 54 -8.52 12.35 10.77
C TYR A 54 -8.49 12.54 12.29
N ASN A 55 -8.98 13.68 12.79
CA ASN A 55 -9.05 13.94 14.23
C ASN A 55 -9.97 12.97 14.96
N GLY A 56 -11.10 12.63 14.34
CA GLY A 56 -12.05 11.66 14.82
C GLY A 56 -11.41 10.30 15.05
N ILE A 57 -10.70 9.79 14.04
CA ILE A 57 -10.05 8.49 14.12
C ILE A 57 -8.92 8.50 15.16
N LEU A 58 -8.09 9.55 15.21
CA LEU A 58 -6.97 9.63 16.15
C LEU A 58 -7.41 9.79 17.61
N LYS A 59 -8.31 10.74 17.88
CA LYS A 59 -8.65 11.16 19.25
C LYS A 59 -9.73 10.29 19.88
N ASN A 60 -10.64 9.72 19.09
CA ASN A 60 -11.73 8.91 19.63
C ASN A 60 -11.22 7.52 20.06
N LYS A 61 -11.29 7.20 21.34
CA LYS A 61 -10.85 5.89 21.87
C LYS A 61 -11.72 4.72 21.41
N GLU A 62 -12.94 5.01 20.95
CA GLU A 62 -13.91 4.00 20.52
C GLU A 62 -13.78 3.61 19.05
N VAL A 63 -13.06 4.40 18.26
CA VAL A 63 -12.74 4.04 16.87
C VAL A 63 -11.75 2.88 16.86
N LEU A 64 -12.08 1.82 16.14
CA LEU A 64 -11.18 0.71 15.87
C LEU A 64 -10.55 0.89 14.50
N LEU A 65 -9.23 0.76 14.45
CA LEU A 65 -8.46 0.87 13.22
C LEU A 65 -7.56 -0.36 13.11
N SER A 66 -7.62 -1.04 11.97
CA SER A 66 -6.86 -2.25 11.69
C SER A 66 -6.16 -2.16 10.34
N LEU A 67 -4.90 -2.56 10.28
CA LEU A 67 -4.09 -2.70 9.08
C LEU A 67 -3.74 -4.17 8.90
N PHE A 68 -3.95 -4.69 7.70
CA PHE A 68 -3.77 -6.10 7.38
C PHE A 68 -2.50 -6.32 6.54
N GLU A 69 -1.61 -7.14 7.06
CA GLU A 69 -0.39 -7.56 6.37
C GLU A 69 -0.58 -8.99 5.84
N TYR A 70 -0.22 -9.23 4.58
CA TYR A 70 -0.35 -10.53 3.93
C TYR A 70 1.01 -11.19 3.72
N GLU A 71 1.04 -12.52 3.63
CA GLU A 71 2.24 -13.23 3.16
C GLU A 71 2.51 -12.89 1.69
N SER A 72 3.78 -12.74 1.32
CA SER A 72 4.21 -12.44 -0.05
C SER A 72 3.56 -13.44 -1.02
N SER A 73 2.88 -12.95 -2.06
CA SER A 73 2.14 -13.73 -3.08
C SER A 73 0.89 -14.51 -2.61
N SER A 74 0.47 -14.43 -1.35
CA SER A 74 -0.71 -15.18 -0.85
C SER A 74 -1.84 -14.26 -0.33
N TYR A 75 -3.06 -14.78 -0.27
CA TYR A 75 -4.23 -14.12 0.36
C TYR A 75 -4.31 -14.35 1.88
N LYS A 76 -3.32 -15.03 2.46
CA LYS A 76 -3.32 -15.32 3.89
C LYS A 76 -2.80 -14.12 4.65
N ILE A 77 -3.60 -13.67 5.61
CA ILE A 77 -3.24 -12.65 6.58
C ILE A 77 -2.06 -13.20 7.42
N ARG A 78 -0.92 -12.52 7.33
CA ARG A 78 0.30 -12.80 8.11
C ARG A 78 0.19 -12.23 9.52
N ASN A 79 -0.39 -11.02 9.61
CA ASN A 79 -0.48 -10.20 10.80
C ASN A 79 -1.57 -9.13 10.62
N VAL A 80 -2.17 -8.68 11.73
CA VAL A 80 -3.06 -7.52 11.76
C VAL A 80 -2.55 -6.53 12.80
N LEU A 81 -2.13 -5.35 12.36
CA LEU A 81 -1.78 -4.23 13.23
C LEU A 81 -3.04 -3.47 13.59
N HIS A 82 -3.10 -2.95 14.80
CA HIS A 82 -4.29 -2.25 15.28
C HIS A 82 -3.94 -1.05 16.18
N ASN A 83 -2.66 -0.72 16.32
CA ASN A 83 -2.26 0.50 17.02
C ASN A 83 -2.47 1.66 16.06
N LYS A 84 -3.26 2.66 16.45
CA LYS A 84 -3.59 3.77 15.57
C LYS A 84 -2.36 4.48 15.04
N LYS A 85 -1.36 4.76 15.89
CA LYS A 85 -0.15 5.46 15.47
C LYS A 85 0.57 4.68 14.37
N ASP A 86 0.85 3.41 14.62
CA ASP A 86 1.50 2.51 13.66
C ASP A 86 0.70 2.39 12.35
N VAL A 87 -0.63 2.43 12.38
CA VAL A 87 -1.44 2.43 11.15
C VAL A 87 -1.38 3.78 10.44
N PHE A 88 -1.35 4.90 11.17
CA PHE A 88 -1.27 6.23 10.58
C PHE A 88 0.09 6.55 9.96
N ASP A 89 1.16 5.96 10.45
CA ASP A 89 2.48 6.07 9.84
C ASP A 89 2.51 5.52 8.40
N GLU A 90 1.55 4.64 8.05
CA GLU A 90 1.38 4.08 6.69
C GLU A 90 0.47 4.92 5.78
N ILE A 91 -0.14 5.99 6.30
CA ILE A 91 -1.10 6.84 5.58
C ILE A 91 -0.47 8.19 5.26
N SER A 92 -0.37 8.51 3.98
CA SER A 92 0.04 9.82 3.51
C SER A 92 -1.12 10.57 2.85
N VAL A 93 -1.07 11.90 2.88
CA VAL A 93 -2.16 12.76 2.38
C VAL A 93 -1.62 13.69 1.29
N PHE A 94 -2.36 13.76 0.19
CA PHE A 94 -2.06 14.61 -0.95
C PHE A 94 -3.24 15.53 -1.23
N ASN A 95 -3.17 16.77 -0.72
CA ASN A 95 -4.22 17.76 -0.94
C ASN A 95 -3.89 18.64 -2.14
N LEU A 96 -4.65 18.50 -3.23
CA LEU A 96 -4.39 19.24 -4.46
C LEU A 96 -4.56 20.76 -4.27
N SER A 97 -5.51 21.20 -3.44
CA SER A 97 -5.73 22.63 -3.20
C SER A 97 -4.55 23.29 -2.51
N ASP A 98 -3.94 22.58 -1.57
CA ASP A 98 -2.84 23.11 -0.75
C ASP A 98 -1.58 23.23 -1.62
N ILE A 99 -1.33 22.22 -2.47
CA ILE A 99 -0.22 22.20 -3.41
C ILE A 99 -0.31 23.36 -4.39
N ILE A 100 -1.49 23.66 -4.93
CA ILE A 100 -1.65 24.77 -5.86
C ILE A 100 -1.36 26.10 -5.16
N LYS A 101 -1.91 26.32 -3.96
CA LYS A 101 -1.78 27.57 -3.19
C LYS A 101 -0.39 27.79 -2.58
N GLU A 102 0.37 26.72 -2.35
CA GLU A 102 1.69 26.80 -1.71
C GLU A 102 2.68 27.60 -2.56
N LYS A 103 3.26 28.67 -1.98
CA LYS A 103 4.34 29.46 -2.62
C LYS A 103 5.70 28.86 -2.30
N ASP A 104 5.96 27.68 -2.85
CA ASP A 104 7.21 26.96 -2.68
C ASP A 104 8.30 27.49 -3.64
N ASN A 105 9.41 27.97 -3.07
CA ASN A 105 10.56 28.49 -3.82
C ASN A 105 11.58 27.41 -4.20
N ASP A 106 11.38 26.17 -3.77
CA ASP A 106 12.29 25.07 -4.06
C ASP A 106 12.22 24.66 -5.54
N ILE A 107 13.34 24.15 -6.03
CA ILE A 107 13.48 23.65 -7.40
C ILE A 107 13.26 22.12 -7.39
N PRO A 108 12.38 21.57 -8.24
CA PRO A 108 12.04 20.15 -8.26
C PRO A 108 13.27 19.23 -8.37
N LEU A 109 14.21 19.52 -9.28
CA LEU A 109 15.43 18.73 -9.44
C LEU A 109 16.18 18.53 -8.11
N PHE A 110 16.39 19.61 -7.35
CA PHE A 110 17.17 19.55 -6.11
C PHE A 110 16.38 18.89 -4.98
N SER A 111 15.09 19.20 -4.85
CA SER A 111 14.23 18.60 -3.83
C SER A 111 14.13 17.07 -4.00
N ILE A 112 13.80 16.61 -5.20
CA ILE A 112 13.66 15.18 -5.54
C ILE A 112 15.00 14.46 -5.36
N TRP A 113 16.12 15.01 -5.84
CA TRP A 113 17.43 14.41 -5.67
C TRP A 113 17.86 14.31 -4.20
N ASN A 114 17.59 15.34 -3.40
CA ASN A 114 17.91 15.35 -1.97
C ASN A 114 17.12 14.28 -1.21
N ILE A 115 15.87 14.02 -1.59
CA ILE A 115 15.08 12.91 -1.03
C ILE A 115 15.73 11.56 -1.43
N CYS A 116 15.99 11.37 -2.72
CA CYS A 116 16.60 10.13 -3.25
C CYS A 116 17.95 9.80 -2.58
N SER A 117 18.78 10.80 -2.28
CA SER A 117 20.12 10.62 -1.71
C SER A 117 20.13 10.28 -0.21
N LYS A 118 19.08 10.68 0.52
CA LYS A 118 18.88 10.37 1.94
C LYS A 118 18.34 8.96 2.15
N MET A 119 17.59 8.43 1.19
CA MET A 119 16.98 7.12 1.29
C MET A 119 17.99 5.97 1.29
N LYS A 120 17.65 4.91 2.03
CA LYS A 120 18.45 3.69 2.08
C LYS A 120 17.99 2.75 0.96
N PRO A 121 18.90 2.20 0.14
CA PRO A 121 18.52 1.20 -0.85
C PRO A 121 18.01 -0.07 -0.19
N SER A 122 17.01 -0.72 -0.80
CA SER A 122 16.47 -1.98 -0.30
C SER A 122 17.53 -3.08 -0.34
N LYS A 123 17.38 -4.12 0.50
CA LYS A 123 18.32 -5.24 0.53
C LYS A 123 18.39 -5.94 -0.83
N LYS A 124 17.25 -6.12 -1.50
CA LYS A 124 17.16 -6.76 -2.82
C LYS A 124 17.92 -5.96 -3.88
N GLU A 125 17.74 -4.64 -3.95
CA GLU A 125 18.47 -3.77 -4.89
C GLU A 125 19.99 -3.84 -4.66
N LYS A 126 20.41 -3.79 -3.39
CA LYS A 126 21.83 -3.91 -3.02
C LYS A 126 22.41 -5.26 -3.44
N ASP A 127 21.70 -6.35 -3.16
CA ASP A 127 22.16 -7.70 -3.44
C ASP A 127 22.26 -7.96 -4.95
N ILE A 128 21.27 -7.51 -5.75
CA ILE A 128 21.30 -7.63 -7.22
C ILE A 128 22.43 -6.80 -7.81
N PHE A 129 22.54 -5.53 -7.41
CA PHE A 129 23.61 -4.68 -7.92
C PHE A 129 24.98 -5.26 -7.56
N LYS A 130 25.18 -5.64 -6.29
CA LYS A 130 26.44 -6.26 -5.82
C LYS A 130 26.78 -7.53 -6.59
N LEU A 131 25.78 -8.36 -6.90
CA LEU A 131 25.97 -9.58 -7.68
C LEU A 131 26.51 -9.26 -9.07
N LEU A 132 25.83 -8.36 -9.79
CA LEU A 132 26.22 -7.96 -11.15
C LEU A 132 27.55 -7.21 -11.16
N SER A 133 27.75 -6.30 -10.22
CA SER A 133 28.95 -5.47 -10.11
C SER A 133 30.19 -6.33 -9.76
N THR A 134 30.01 -7.38 -8.97
CA THR A 134 31.08 -8.37 -8.69
C THR A 134 31.35 -9.31 -9.86
N ASN A 135 30.30 -9.87 -10.49
CA ASN A 135 30.45 -10.96 -11.48
C ASN A 135 30.60 -10.47 -12.93
N LEU A 136 30.04 -9.31 -13.26
CA LEU A 136 30.09 -8.67 -14.58
C LEU A 136 30.84 -7.34 -14.54
N LYS A 137 31.75 -7.16 -13.58
CA LYS A 137 32.47 -5.91 -13.32
C LYS A 137 33.00 -5.23 -14.58
N ILE A 138 33.74 -6.00 -15.39
CA ILE A 138 34.38 -5.51 -16.61
C ILE A 138 33.33 -5.11 -17.66
N THR A 139 32.31 -5.94 -17.85
CA THR A 139 31.21 -5.68 -18.78
C THR A 139 30.44 -4.43 -18.39
N LEU A 140 30.09 -4.28 -17.11
CA LEU A 140 29.42 -3.10 -16.58
C LEU A 140 30.25 -1.83 -16.78
N LYS A 141 31.55 -1.88 -16.45
CA LYS A 141 32.47 -0.77 -16.69
C LYS A 141 32.52 -0.37 -18.16
N ASN A 142 32.59 -1.34 -19.07
CA ASN A 142 32.62 -1.09 -20.52
C ASN A 142 31.32 -0.45 -21.03
N VAL A 143 30.16 -0.94 -20.57
CA VAL A 143 28.86 -0.39 -20.91
C VAL A 143 28.74 1.06 -20.43
N PHE A 144 29.01 1.31 -19.15
CA PHE A 144 28.93 2.65 -18.57
C PHE A 144 29.91 3.61 -19.25
N PHE A 145 31.12 3.14 -19.54
CA PHE A 145 32.11 3.92 -20.27
C PHE A 145 31.60 4.34 -21.65
N ASN A 146 31.12 3.39 -22.46
CA ASN A 146 30.74 3.65 -23.85
C ASN A 146 29.59 4.67 -23.92
N ILE A 147 28.62 4.56 -23.01
CA ILE A 147 27.50 5.49 -22.92
C ILE A 147 28.00 6.91 -22.63
N ILE A 148 28.80 7.09 -21.58
CA ILE A 148 29.31 8.43 -21.21
C ILE A 148 30.24 8.98 -22.30
N ALA A 149 31.09 8.15 -22.89
CA ALA A 149 32.02 8.57 -23.93
C ALA A 149 31.31 9.03 -25.22
N SER A 150 30.17 8.42 -25.56
CA SER A 150 29.35 8.80 -26.72
C SER A 150 28.78 10.22 -26.60
N GLN A 151 28.46 10.66 -25.38
CA GLN A 151 27.89 11.99 -25.12
C GLN A 151 28.94 13.05 -24.73
N ALA A 152 30.21 12.65 -24.57
CA ALA A 152 31.27 13.52 -24.07
C ALA A 152 31.50 14.77 -24.95
N GLU A 153 31.53 14.61 -26.27
CA GLU A 153 31.73 15.72 -27.20
C GLU A 153 30.58 16.72 -27.15
N LYS A 154 29.34 16.23 -27.03
CA LYS A 154 28.15 17.06 -26.88
C LYS A 154 28.20 17.91 -25.61
N ILE A 155 28.58 17.34 -24.47
CA ILE A 155 28.74 18.07 -23.19
C ILE A 155 29.86 19.12 -23.31
N ILE A 156 31.00 18.76 -23.89
CA ILE A 156 32.14 19.68 -24.04
C ILE A 156 31.77 20.86 -24.95
N ALA A 157 31.06 20.60 -26.05
CA ALA A 157 30.57 21.65 -26.95
C ALA A 157 29.63 22.62 -26.23
N LEU A 158 28.57 22.11 -25.58
CA LEU A 158 27.62 22.92 -24.79
C LEU A 158 28.34 23.81 -23.75
N ASN A 159 29.31 23.24 -23.03
CA ASN A 159 30.08 23.96 -22.03
C ASN A 159 30.92 25.10 -22.64
N ASN A 160 31.58 24.83 -23.77
CA ASN A 160 32.44 25.81 -24.43
C ASN A 160 31.62 26.94 -25.07
N ASP A 161 30.51 26.61 -25.71
CA ASP A 161 29.61 27.57 -26.35
C ASP A 161 28.99 28.51 -25.31
N PHE A 162 28.50 27.97 -24.20
CA PHE A 162 27.97 28.76 -23.09
C PHE A 162 29.01 29.73 -22.50
N LEU A 163 30.24 29.25 -22.27
CA LEU A 163 31.33 30.10 -21.78
C LEU A 163 31.69 31.21 -22.78
N LYS A 164 31.66 30.91 -24.08
CA LYS A 164 31.91 31.90 -25.13
C LYS A 164 30.85 32.99 -25.10
N GLU A 165 29.58 32.64 -25.04
CA GLU A 165 28.47 33.60 -25.01
C GLU A 165 28.50 34.47 -23.76
N ILE A 166 28.62 33.87 -22.57
CA ILE A 166 28.72 34.63 -21.32
C ILE A 166 29.88 35.62 -21.35
N ASN A 167 31.04 35.23 -21.88
CA ASN A 167 32.20 36.13 -21.97
C ASN A 167 31.98 37.29 -22.95
N ILE A 168 31.25 37.08 -24.05
CA ILE A 168 30.86 38.16 -24.97
C ILE A 168 30.03 39.20 -24.19
N HIS A 169 29.04 38.78 -23.42
CA HIS A 169 28.23 39.70 -22.61
C HIS A 169 29.01 40.37 -21.48
N TYR A 170 29.93 39.65 -20.84
CA TYR A 170 30.81 40.23 -19.82
C TYR A 170 31.66 41.37 -20.39
N SER A 171 32.24 41.16 -21.57
CA SER A 171 33.08 42.18 -22.23
C SER A 171 32.28 43.44 -22.57
N LYS A 172 31.01 43.31 -22.96
CA LYS A 172 30.10 44.44 -23.23
C LYS A 172 29.85 45.30 -21.99
N ILE A 173 29.74 44.70 -20.80
CA ILE A 173 29.57 45.44 -19.53
C ILE A 173 30.89 46.05 -19.07
N LYS A 174 31.99 45.30 -19.12
CA LYS A 174 33.31 45.75 -18.65
C LYS A 174 33.81 46.99 -19.41
N ASN A 175 33.53 47.06 -20.71
CA ASN A 175 34.09 48.08 -21.59
C ASN A 175 33.26 49.39 -21.65
N LYS A 176 32.11 49.48 -20.97
CA LYS A 176 31.27 50.68 -20.96
C LYS A 176 31.41 51.44 -19.64
N GLN A 177 31.85 52.71 -19.70
CA GLN A 177 31.93 53.60 -18.53
C GLN A 177 30.56 54.11 -18.05
N VAL A 178 29.59 54.22 -18.96
CA VAL A 178 28.18 54.54 -18.68
C VAL A 178 27.33 53.59 -19.52
N VAL A 179 26.46 52.79 -18.89
CA VAL A 179 25.58 51.87 -19.61
C VAL A 179 24.15 52.40 -19.55
N ILE A 180 23.49 52.47 -20.71
CA ILE A 180 22.09 52.91 -20.81
C ILE A 180 21.19 51.86 -20.17
N LYS A 181 20.17 52.33 -19.42
CA LYS A 181 19.25 51.49 -18.63
C LYS A 181 18.66 50.31 -19.41
N ASP A 182 18.23 50.55 -20.66
CA ASP A 182 17.57 49.55 -21.49
C ASP A 182 18.54 48.51 -22.06
N GLU A 183 19.77 48.91 -22.39
CA GLU A 183 20.80 47.98 -22.86
C GLU A 183 21.19 46.96 -21.79
N LEU A 184 21.22 47.37 -20.51
CA LEU A 184 21.47 46.45 -19.39
C LEU A 184 20.33 45.47 -19.17
N ILE A 185 19.08 45.94 -19.27
CA ILE A 185 17.92 45.08 -19.17
C ILE A 185 17.96 44.03 -20.29
N GLN A 186 18.27 44.43 -21.51
CA GLN A 186 18.44 43.50 -22.63
C GLN A 186 19.58 42.50 -22.39
N ILE A 187 20.76 42.96 -21.91
CA ILE A 187 21.87 42.06 -21.58
C ILE A 187 21.47 41.06 -20.48
N HIS A 188 20.77 41.49 -19.43
CA HIS A 188 20.33 40.61 -18.34
C HIS A 188 19.26 39.61 -18.78
N THR A 189 18.31 40.06 -19.59
CA THR A 189 17.28 39.19 -20.17
C THR A 189 17.94 38.10 -21.01
N HIS A 190 18.85 38.48 -21.90
CA HIS A 190 19.53 37.54 -22.78
C HIS A 190 20.47 36.58 -22.02
N LEU A 191 21.18 37.05 -20.99
CA LEU A 191 21.97 36.18 -20.12
C LEU A 191 21.10 35.14 -19.39
N THR A 192 19.89 35.53 -19.00
CA THR A 192 18.93 34.63 -18.36
C THR A 192 18.41 33.58 -19.35
N GLU A 193 18.12 33.98 -20.58
CA GLU A 193 17.71 33.09 -21.68
C GLU A 193 18.80 32.06 -22.01
N ILE A 194 20.02 32.52 -22.32
CA ILE A 194 21.18 31.66 -22.64
C ILE A 194 21.45 30.67 -21.51
N THR A 195 21.30 31.12 -20.26
CA THR A 195 21.50 30.25 -19.09
C THR A 195 20.42 29.18 -18.97
N ARG A 196 19.15 29.55 -19.14
CA ARG A 196 18.06 28.57 -19.12
C ARG A 196 18.22 27.55 -20.24
N GLU A 197 18.58 27.99 -21.43
CA GLU A 197 18.84 27.11 -22.57
C GLU A 197 20.00 26.14 -22.28
N TYR A 198 21.14 26.65 -21.80
CA TYR A 198 22.27 25.82 -21.39
C TYR A 198 21.89 24.81 -20.30
N GLN A 199 21.16 25.22 -19.27
CA GLN A 199 20.71 24.34 -18.19
C GLN A 199 19.80 23.22 -18.71
N ASN A 200 18.84 23.56 -19.58
CA ASN A 200 17.91 22.62 -20.19
C ASN A 200 18.65 21.61 -21.08
N ASN A 201 19.48 22.09 -21.99
CA ASN A 201 20.25 21.27 -22.92
C ASN A 201 21.21 20.33 -22.18
N LEU A 202 21.87 20.84 -21.13
CA LEU A 202 22.73 20.02 -20.29
C LEU A 202 21.91 18.95 -19.57
N PHE A 203 20.82 19.32 -18.91
CA PHE A 203 19.98 18.38 -18.17
C PHE A 203 19.42 17.27 -19.08
N GLU A 204 18.99 17.61 -20.29
CA GLU A 204 18.51 16.64 -21.29
C GLU A 204 19.58 15.62 -21.66
N VAL A 205 20.82 16.06 -21.92
CA VAL A 205 21.94 15.16 -22.23
C VAL A 205 22.21 14.20 -21.07
N TYR A 206 22.19 14.70 -19.82
CA TYR A 206 22.40 13.86 -18.65
C TYR A 206 21.27 12.86 -18.41
N ILE A 207 20.00 13.26 -18.57
CA ILE A 207 18.87 12.32 -18.51
C ILE A 207 18.99 11.24 -19.60
N GLY A 208 19.43 11.61 -20.81
CA GLY A 208 19.73 10.64 -21.88
C GLY A 208 20.80 9.62 -21.47
N ILE A 209 21.92 10.07 -20.88
CA ILE A 209 22.96 9.18 -20.33
C ILE A 209 22.36 8.23 -19.29
N ILE A 210 21.55 8.76 -18.37
CA ILE A 210 20.95 7.99 -17.28
C ILE A 210 19.99 6.92 -17.82
N LYS A 211 19.16 7.27 -18.79
CA LYS A 211 18.26 6.34 -19.49
C LYS A 211 19.04 5.20 -20.15
N ASP A 212 20.03 5.52 -20.97
CA ASP A 212 20.85 4.52 -21.67
C ASP A 212 21.58 3.58 -20.69
N LEU A 213 22.07 4.13 -19.57
CA LEU A 213 22.71 3.36 -18.50
C LEU A 213 21.75 2.31 -17.92
N PHE A 214 20.52 2.70 -17.62
CA PHE A 214 19.55 1.79 -16.99
C PHE A 214 18.93 0.79 -17.96
N GLU A 215 18.73 1.15 -19.22
CA GLU A 215 18.33 0.19 -20.26
C GLU A 215 19.38 -0.90 -20.44
N LYS A 216 20.66 -0.53 -20.61
CA LYS A 216 21.74 -1.52 -20.74
C LYS A 216 21.99 -2.31 -19.47
N TYR A 217 21.87 -1.69 -18.29
CA TYR A 217 21.96 -2.39 -17.01
C TYR A 217 20.86 -3.45 -16.88
N SER A 218 19.62 -3.13 -17.26
CA SER A 218 18.49 -4.06 -17.19
C SER A 218 18.68 -5.25 -18.15
N LEU A 219 19.15 -4.99 -19.38
CA LEU A 219 19.50 -6.05 -20.33
C LEU A 219 20.63 -6.97 -19.81
N LEU A 220 21.65 -6.40 -19.17
CA LEU A 220 22.71 -7.19 -18.55
C LEU A 220 22.19 -8.04 -17.40
N GLN A 221 21.31 -7.48 -16.58
CA GLN A 221 20.66 -8.20 -15.49
C GLN A 221 19.88 -9.40 -16.03
N GLU A 222 19.02 -9.20 -17.03
CA GLU A 222 18.24 -10.27 -17.65
C GLU A 222 19.12 -11.35 -18.26
N ASN A 223 20.16 -10.96 -19.00
CA ASN A 223 21.08 -11.90 -19.63
C ASN A 223 21.90 -12.67 -18.60
N TYR A 224 22.36 -12.03 -17.54
CA TYR A 224 23.12 -12.68 -16.47
C TYR A 224 22.35 -13.86 -15.87
N PHE A 225 21.05 -13.67 -15.61
CA PHE A 225 20.18 -14.72 -15.10
C PHE A 225 19.85 -15.81 -16.13
N LYS A 226 20.12 -15.57 -17.42
CA LYS A 226 19.89 -16.52 -18.52
C LYS A 226 21.15 -17.28 -18.96
N THR A 227 22.36 -16.74 -18.76
CA THR A 227 23.61 -17.31 -19.35
C THR A 227 24.39 -18.27 -18.45
N GLU A 228 25.01 -19.28 -19.08
CA GLU A 228 25.80 -20.35 -18.44
C GLU A 228 27.10 -19.90 -17.74
N VAL A 229 27.65 -18.71 -18.01
CA VAL A 229 28.92 -18.28 -17.37
C VAL A 229 28.77 -18.04 -15.85
N SER A 230 27.56 -17.69 -15.39
CA SER A 230 27.21 -17.71 -13.95
C SER A 230 27.32 -19.12 -13.37
N ASN A 231 27.06 -20.15 -14.18
CA ASN A 231 27.10 -21.54 -13.72
C ASN A 231 28.51 -21.94 -13.31
N GLN A 232 29.60 -21.41 -13.88
CA GLN A 232 30.93 -21.96 -13.60
C GLN A 232 31.38 -21.82 -12.13
N LYS A 233 31.07 -20.70 -11.46
CA LYS A 233 31.31 -20.56 -10.01
C LYS A 233 30.44 -21.52 -9.20
N ASP A 234 29.19 -21.69 -9.63
CA ASP A 234 28.25 -22.61 -8.99
C ASP A 234 28.65 -24.07 -9.22
N VAL A 235 29.23 -24.39 -10.39
CA VAL A 235 29.84 -25.68 -10.74
C VAL A 235 31.05 -25.93 -9.85
N ILE A 236 31.95 -24.97 -9.67
CA ILE A 236 33.08 -25.08 -8.73
C ILE A 236 32.56 -25.37 -7.31
N LYS A 237 31.57 -24.61 -6.83
CA LYS A 237 30.98 -24.80 -5.50
C LYS A 237 30.26 -26.14 -5.36
N HIS A 238 29.61 -26.60 -6.42
CA HIS A 238 28.98 -27.92 -6.48
C HIS A 238 30.03 -29.03 -6.38
N LEU A 239 31.08 -28.96 -7.21
CA LEU A 239 32.20 -29.90 -7.21
C LEU A 239 32.95 -29.91 -5.87
N GLU A 240 33.10 -28.77 -5.20
CA GLU A 240 33.69 -28.70 -3.86
C GLU A 240 32.83 -29.41 -2.79
N LYS A 241 31.51 -29.22 -2.86
CA LYS A 241 30.57 -29.96 -1.99
C LYS A 241 30.57 -31.44 -2.29
N GLU A 242 30.55 -31.80 -3.57
CA GLU A 242 30.59 -33.18 -4.04
C GLU A 242 31.85 -33.88 -3.52
N LEU A 243 33.02 -33.25 -3.69
CA LEU A 243 34.29 -33.74 -3.18
C LEU A 243 34.30 -33.90 -1.65
N TYR A 244 33.72 -32.94 -0.92
CA TYR A 244 33.57 -33.03 0.54
C TYR A 244 32.77 -34.28 0.92
N TYR A 245 31.62 -34.51 0.28
CA TYR A 245 30.79 -35.68 0.56
C TYR A 245 31.48 -36.98 0.12
N LEU A 246 32.13 -37.03 -1.04
CA LEU A 246 32.88 -38.20 -1.49
C LEU A 246 33.98 -38.61 -0.47
N LYS A 247 34.71 -37.63 0.08
CA LYS A 247 35.70 -37.87 1.16
C LYS A 247 35.05 -38.35 2.46
N LEU A 248 33.87 -37.83 2.80
CA LEU A 248 33.11 -38.29 3.96
C LEU A 248 32.60 -39.74 3.77
N ILE A 249 32.15 -40.07 2.57
CA ILE A 249 31.70 -41.40 2.18
C ILE A 249 32.87 -42.39 2.29
N ASP A 250 34.05 -42.02 1.80
CA ASP A 250 35.25 -42.87 1.88
C ASP A 250 35.68 -43.15 3.34
N SER A 251 35.59 -42.14 4.21
CA SER A 251 36.01 -42.26 5.62
C SER A 251 34.96 -42.87 6.57
N LYS A 252 33.66 -42.75 6.27
CA LYS A 252 32.56 -43.14 7.19
C LYS A 252 31.51 -44.08 6.60
N SER A 253 31.47 -44.27 5.28
CA SER A 253 30.42 -44.90 4.46
C SER A 253 29.31 -43.98 3.95
N MET A 254 28.70 -44.36 2.82
CA MET A 254 27.55 -43.70 2.23
C MET A 254 26.33 -43.69 3.16
N GLN A 255 26.08 -44.80 3.86
CA GLN A 255 24.93 -44.91 4.74
C GLN A 255 25.05 -43.97 5.96
N TYR A 256 26.27 -43.74 6.46
CA TYR A 256 26.52 -42.76 7.51
C TYR A 256 26.16 -41.35 7.05
N VAL A 257 26.65 -40.94 5.88
CA VAL A 257 26.39 -39.61 5.31
C VAL A 257 24.89 -39.39 5.10
N ILE A 258 24.19 -40.39 4.55
CA ILE A 258 22.73 -40.34 4.37
C ILE A 258 22.02 -40.17 5.73
N ASN A 259 22.41 -40.94 6.75
CA ASN A 259 21.79 -40.87 8.07
C ASN A 259 22.06 -39.52 8.75
N ASP A 260 23.28 -38.99 8.67
CA ASP A 260 23.65 -37.71 9.28
C ASP A 260 22.89 -36.54 8.64
N ILE A 261 22.78 -36.51 7.30
CA ILE A 261 21.96 -35.51 6.58
C ILE A 261 20.49 -35.62 7.01
N LYS A 262 19.93 -36.85 7.09
CA LYS A 262 18.56 -37.07 7.54
C LYS A 262 18.34 -36.59 8.98
N ILE A 263 19.25 -36.93 9.91
CA ILE A 263 19.19 -36.48 11.30
C ILE A 263 19.22 -34.95 11.37
N LYS A 264 20.14 -34.31 10.64
CA LYS A 264 20.25 -32.85 10.60
C LYS A 264 18.96 -32.20 10.09
N ASN A 265 18.39 -32.72 9.01
CA ASN A 265 17.10 -32.24 8.48
C ASN A 265 15.97 -32.41 9.51
N TYR A 266 15.86 -33.59 10.12
CA TYR A 266 14.87 -33.84 11.19
C TYR A 266 15.06 -32.96 12.42
N GLN A 267 16.29 -32.58 12.78
CA GLN A 267 16.55 -31.62 13.85
C GLN A 267 16.05 -30.22 13.50
N TYR A 268 16.25 -29.78 12.26
CA TYR A 268 15.66 -28.52 11.79
C TYR A 268 14.14 -28.57 11.80
N ASP A 269 13.54 -29.67 11.33
CA ASP A 269 12.09 -29.87 11.38
C ASP A 269 11.57 -29.83 12.82
N LEU A 270 12.23 -30.49 13.77
CA LEU A 270 11.84 -30.45 15.18
C LEU A 270 11.90 -29.05 15.77
N TYR A 271 12.98 -28.32 15.51
CA TYR A 271 13.12 -26.95 15.95
C TYR A 271 11.99 -26.08 15.38
N PHE A 272 11.75 -26.20 14.07
CA PHE A 272 10.69 -25.49 13.36
C PHE A 272 9.31 -25.81 13.96
N PHE A 273 8.91 -27.08 14.09
CA PHE A 273 7.57 -27.45 14.57
C PHE A 273 7.34 -27.07 16.04
N LYS A 274 8.36 -27.17 16.90
CA LYS A 274 8.27 -26.73 18.31
C LYS A 274 8.06 -25.22 18.41
N ASP A 275 8.80 -24.46 17.61
CA ASP A 275 8.64 -23.00 17.56
C ASP A 275 7.31 -22.60 16.92
N TYR A 276 6.94 -23.22 15.80
CA TYR A 276 5.67 -23.01 15.09
C TYR A 276 4.45 -23.22 16.01
N ALA A 277 4.46 -24.27 16.84
CA ALA A 277 3.40 -24.52 17.82
C ALA A 277 3.23 -23.37 18.84
N LYS A 278 4.35 -22.86 19.36
CA LYS A 278 4.35 -21.73 20.31
C LYS A 278 3.87 -20.45 19.62
N GLN A 279 4.35 -20.18 18.42
CA GLN A 279 4.00 -18.99 17.65
C GLN A 279 2.50 -18.95 17.31
N ILE A 280 1.90 -20.05 16.82
CA ILE A 280 0.46 -20.10 16.52
C ILE A 280 -0.36 -19.76 17.75
N LYS A 281 -0.07 -20.41 18.88
CA LYS A 281 -0.82 -20.20 20.13
C LYS A 281 -0.71 -18.78 20.63
N TYR A 282 0.48 -18.19 20.56
CA TYR A 282 0.72 -16.80 20.93
C TYR A 282 -0.07 -15.84 20.03
N LYS A 283 0.02 -15.98 18.70
CA LYS A 283 -0.71 -15.15 17.73
C LYS A 283 -2.22 -15.25 17.91
N SER A 284 -2.76 -16.46 17.97
CA SER A 284 -4.19 -16.70 18.22
C SER A 284 -4.67 -16.08 19.54
N SER A 285 -3.93 -16.27 20.62
CA SER A 285 -4.28 -15.69 21.93
C SER A 285 -4.25 -14.16 21.91
N LYS A 286 -3.28 -13.56 21.22
CA LYS A 286 -3.16 -12.11 21.03
C LYS A 286 -4.36 -11.57 20.24
N PHE A 287 -4.72 -12.24 19.14
CA PHE A 287 -5.89 -11.91 18.32
C PHE A 287 -7.18 -11.98 19.15
N LEU A 288 -7.45 -13.09 19.83
CA LEU A 288 -8.68 -13.27 20.63
C LEU A 288 -8.83 -12.23 21.74
N LYS A 289 -7.74 -11.92 22.46
CA LYS A 289 -7.76 -10.86 23.48
C LYS A 289 -8.10 -9.49 22.86
N ARG A 290 -7.61 -9.23 21.65
CA ARG A 290 -7.94 -8.02 20.88
C ARG A 290 -9.42 -8.01 20.48
N THR A 291 -9.92 -9.09 19.87
CA THR A 291 -11.33 -9.24 19.49
C THR A 291 -12.27 -8.96 20.67
N LEU A 292 -11.95 -9.49 21.86
CA LEU A 292 -12.73 -9.23 23.07
C LEU A 292 -12.68 -7.76 23.52
N LYS A 293 -11.58 -7.06 23.28
CA LYS A 293 -11.47 -5.61 23.53
C LYS A 293 -12.29 -4.83 22.50
N ASP A 294 -12.21 -5.21 21.23
CA ASP A 294 -12.94 -4.57 20.13
C ASP A 294 -14.46 -4.69 20.33
N ILE A 295 -14.95 -5.87 20.71
CA ILE A 295 -16.37 -6.08 21.06
C ILE A 295 -16.79 -5.22 22.25
N LYS A 296 -15.94 -5.08 23.28
CA LYS A 296 -16.25 -4.19 24.43
C LYS A 296 -16.37 -2.73 24.01
N VAL A 297 -15.56 -2.29 23.05
CA VAL A 297 -15.62 -0.94 22.49
C VAL A 297 -16.90 -0.76 21.67
N LYS A 298 -17.27 -1.72 20.81
CA LYS A 298 -18.58 -1.71 20.13
C LYS A 298 -19.73 -1.56 21.13
N ILE A 299 -19.71 -2.35 22.20
CA ILE A 299 -20.72 -2.27 23.27
C ILE A 299 -20.72 -0.89 23.96
N SER A 300 -19.57 -0.26 24.21
CA SER A 300 -19.52 1.07 24.85
C SER A 300 -20.12 2.14 23.95
N THR A 301 -19.79 2.13 22.65
CA THR A 301 -20.37 3.04 21.66
C THR A 301 -21.87 2.86 21.54
N LEU A 302 -22.36 1.61 21.51
CA LEU A 302 -23.81 1.33 21.48
C LEU A 302 -24.52 1.83 22.75
N LYS A 303 -23.91 1.66 23.93
CA LYS A 303 -24.44 2.20 25.19
C LYS A 303 -24.46 3.73 25.20
N PHE A 304 -23.44 4.37 24.64
CA PHE A 304 -23.38 5.82 24.50
C PHE A 304 -24.49 6.31 23.56
N LYS A 305 -24.62 5.71 22.37
CA LYS A 305 -25.73 5.92 21.42
C LYS A 305 -27.09 5.79 22.09
N GLN A 306 -27.29 4.72 22.86
CA GLN A 306 -28.51 4.46 23.61
C GLN A 306 -28.80 5.55 24.66
N SER A 307 -27.77 6.14 25.27
CA SER A 307 -27.92 7.22 26.25
C SER A 307 -28.41 8.55 25.65
N LEU A 308 -28.24 8.75 24.34
CA LEU A 308 -28.71 9.94 23.62
C LEU A 308 -30.23 9.92 23.37
N ILE A 309 -30.89 8.77 23.56
CA ILE A 309 -32.34 8.63 23.38
C ILE A 309 -33.06 9.11 24.64
N ILE A 310 -33.79 10.23 24.52
CA ILE A 310 -34.50 10.88 25.63
C ILE A 310 -35.70 10.03 26.10
N ASN A 311 -36.53 9.55 25.16
CA ASN A 311 -37.72 8.75 25.47
C ASN A 311 -37.45 7.26 25.24
N LYS A 312 -37.11 6.53 26.31
CA LYS A 312 -36.73 5.11 26.23
C LYS A 312 -37.91 4.14 26.14
N LYS A 313 -39.06 4.49 26.71
CA LYS A 313 -40.22 3.58 26.82
C LYS A 313 -40.95 3.46 25.49
N GLY A 314 -41.09 2.23 24.97
CA GLY A 314 -41.78 1.94 23.71
C GLY A 314 -41.10 2.53 22.47
N ASN A 315 -39.83 2.94 22.60
CA ASN A 315 -39.07 3.52 21.52
C ASN A 315 -38.30 2.40 20.80
N LYS A 316 -38.62 2.19 19.52
CA LYS A 316 -38.07 1.10 18.69
C LYS A 316 -36.55 1.22 18.56
N GLU A 317 -36.01 2.43 18.48
CA GLU A 317 -34.56 2.67 18.40
C GLU A 317 -33.82 2.22 19.67
N PHE A 318 -34.37 2.54 20.85
CA PHE A 318 -33.80 2.14 22.13
C PHE A 318 -33.81 0.62 22.28
N GLU A 319 -34.92 -0.02 21.92
CA GLU A 319 -35.06 -1.48 21.94
C GLU A 319 -34.08 -2.15 20.98
N PHE A 320 -33.92 -1.60 19.77
CA PHE A 320 -32.97 -2.08 18.77
C PHE A 320 -31.53 -2.02 19.28
N LEU A 321 -31.10 -0.89 19.85
CA LEU A 321 -29.77 -0.75 20.44
C LEU A 321 -29.54 -1.70 21.64
N GLU A 322 -30.55 -1.93 22.47
CA GLU A 322 -30.46 -2.89 23.59
C GLU A 322 -30.26 -4.33 23.08
N LYS A 323 -31.00 -4.73 22.04
CA LYS A 323 -30.83 -6.05 21.39
C LYS A 323 -29.41 -6.21 20.84
N GLN A 324 -28.88 -5.21 20.13
CA GLN A 324 -27.51 -5.23 19.63
C GLN A 324 -26.48 -5.37 20.77
N ILE A 325 -26.61 -4.58 21.84
CA ILE A 325 -25.71 -4.65 23.00
C ILE A 325 -25.66 -6.09 23.56
N LEU A 326 -26.81 -6.72 23.75
CA LEU A 326 -26.92 -8.08 24.29
C LEU A 326 -26.37 -9.14 23.34
N ALA A 327 -26.58 -8.98 22.02
CA ALA A 327 -26.01 -9.87 21.01
C ALA A 327 -24.47 -9.81 21.02
N TYR A 328 -23.87 -8.62 21.07
CA TYR A 328 -22.42 -8.46 21.21
C TYR A 328 -21.88 -8.98 22.56
N GLU A 329 -22.64 -8.86 23.66
CA GLU A 329 -22.30 -9.51 24.93
C GLU A 329 -22.23 -11.04 24.80
N LYS A 330 -23.16 -11.65 24.03
CA LYS A 330 -23.18 -13.08 23.74
C LYS A 330 -22.01 -13.51 22.85
N ILE A 331 -21.63 -12.73 21.85
CA ILE A 331 -20.38 -12.96 21.07
C ILE A 331 -19.17 -12.99 22.01
N ALA A 332 -19.02 -11.96 22.86
CA ALA A 332 -17.90 -11.87 23.80
C ALA A 332 -17.87 -13.05 24.80
N HIS A 333 -19.03 -13.48 25.29
CA HIS A 333 -19.15 -14.67 26.14
C HIS A 333 -18.67 -15.92 25.39
N THR A 334 -19.13 -16.11 24.16
CA THR A 334 -18.80 -17.28 23.32
C THR A 334 -17.30 -17.40 23.05
N PHE A 335 -16.61 -16.29 22.72
CA PHE A 335 -15.15 -16.29 22.57
C PHE A 335 -14.40 -16.59 23.87
N LYS A 336 -14.87 -16.07 25.02
CA LYS A 336 -14.24 -16.35 26.32
C LYS A 336 -14.35 -17.83 26.69
N THR A 337 -15.52 -18.42 26.53
CA THR A 337 -15.79 -19.83 26.88
C THR A 337 -14.97 -20.78 26.01
N ASN A 338 -14.74 -20.44 24.75
CA ASN A 338 -14.02 -21.29 23.79
C ASN A 338 -12.55 -20.91 23.56
N PHE A 339 -12.02 -19.91 24.28
CA PHE A 339 -10.69 -19.33 24.06
C PHE A 339 -9.58 -20.37 23.88
N LYS A 340 -9.51 -21.37 24.78
CA LYS A 340 -8.49 -22.43 24.72
C LYS A 340 -8.73 -23.42 23.57
N LYS A 341 -9.99 -23.70 23.22
CA LYS A 341 -10.37 -24.69 22.19
C LYS A 341 -10.03 -24.23 20.78
N ILE A 342 -10.00 -22.91 20.55
CA ILE A 342 -9.68 -22.31 19.24
C ILE A 342 -8.25 -21.74 19.16
N ALA A 343 -7.41 -21.97 20.18
CA ALA A 343 -6.08 -21.37 20.31
C ALA A 343 -5.05 -21.81 19.24
N PHE A 344 -5.36 -22.83 18.43
CA PHE A 344 -4.51 -23.28 17.31
C PHE A 344 -5.01 -22.83 15.93
N LEU A 345 -6.07 -22.03 15.88
CA LEU A 345 -6.54 -21.43 14.63
C LEU A 345 -5.57 -20.37 14.12
N SER A 346 -5.54 -20.18 12.79
CA SER A 346 -4.81 -19.06 12.19
C SER A 346 -5.54 -17.73 12.43
N GLU A 347 -4.85 -16.59 12.32
CA GLU A 347 -5.50 -15.27 12.43
C GLU A 347 -6.61 -15.09 11.39
N ASN A 348 -6.41 -15.61 10.18
CA ASN A 348 -7.44 -15.64 9.14
C ASN A 348 -8.69 -16.43 9.54
N ASP A 349 -8.50 -17.61 10.14
CA ASP A 349 -9.62 -18.43 10.64
C ASP A 349 -10.39 -17.70 11.75
N LEU A 350 -9.67 -17.04 12.66
CA LEU A 350 -10.28 -16.28 13.77
C LEU A 350 -11.00 -15.02 13.29
N TRP A 351 -10.46 -14.34 12.28
CA TRP A 351 -11.08 -13.17 11.67
C TRP A 351 -12.35 -13.54 10.93
N ASN A 352 -12.33 -14.63 10.13
CA ASN A 352 -13.54 -15.15 9.48
C ASN A 352 -14.61 -15.54 10.51
N LEU A 353 -14.20 -16.22 11.59
CA LEU A 353 -15.11 -16.56 12.69
C LEU A 353 -15.73 -15.31 13.32
N LYS A 354 -14.94 -14.27 13.61
CA LYS A 354 -15.45 -12.97 14.11
C LYS A 354 -16.53 -12.42 13.17
N ASN A 355 -16.23 -12.31 11.88
CA ASN A 355 -17.16 -11.71 10.92
C ASN A 355 -18.46 -12.50 10.79
N ILE A 356 -18.38 -13.84 10.74
CA ILE A 356 -19.58 -14.70 10.68
C ILE A 356 -20.44 -14.47 11.92
N MET A 357 -19.84 -14.45 13.12
CA MET A 357 -20.59 -14.23 14.36
C MET A 357 -21.21 -12.83 14.42
N GLU A 358 -20.52 -11.79 13.93
CA GLU A 358 -21.07 -10.43 13.87
C GLU A 358 -22.24 -10.34 12.88
N GLN A 359 -22.11 -10.96 11.70
CA GLN A 359 -23.19 -11.02 10.70
C GLN A 359 -24.41 -11.79 11.21
N GLU A 360 -24.21 -12.96 11.83
CA GLU A 360 -25.29 -13.75 12.42
C GLU A 360 -26.00 -12.98 13.54
N ALA A 361 -25.25 -12.24 14.37
CA ALA A 361 -25.81 -11.41 15.42
C ALA A 361 -26.63 -10.23 14.87
N ASP A 362 -26.11 -9.53 13.85
CA ASP A 362 -26.82 -8.40 13.23
C ASP A 362 -28.11 -8.88 12.53
N PHE A 363 -28.03 -9.99 11.79
CA PHE A 363 -29.20 -10.63 11.17
C PHE A 363 -30.24 -11.06 12.21
N PHE A 364 -29.81 -11.70 13.30
CA PHE A 364 -30.70 -12.10 14.38
C PHE A 364 -31.40 -10.90 15.02
N VAL A 365 -30.69 -9.80 15.27
CA VAL A 365 -31.26 -8.60 15.90
C VAL A 365 -32.25 -7.89 14.98
N GLN A 366 -31.97 -7.81 13.68
CA GLN A 366 -32.86 -7.18 12.69
C GLN A 366 -34.19 -7.93 12.54
N ASN A 367 -34.15 -9.26 12.55
CA ASN A 367 -35.35 -10.09 12.36
C ASN A 367 -36.12 -10.36 13.66
N MET A 368 -35.64 -9.87 14.80
CA MET A 368 -36.28 -10.09 16.10
C MET A 368 -37.47 -9.14 16.32
N ASN A 369 -38.68 -9.60 16.02
CA ASN A 369 -39.94 -8.92 16.36
C ASN A 369 -40.28 -9.08 17.84
N PHE A 370 -39.68 -8.24 18.67
CA PHE A 370 -40.01 -8.12 20.09
C PHE A 370 -40.26 -6.66 20.43
N SER A 371 -41.46 -6.33 20.92
CA SER A 371 -41.89 -4.97 21.27
C SER A 371 -42.17 -4.82 22.76
N TYR A 372 -41.71 -3.72 23.36
CA TYR A 372 -41.88 -3.44 24.79
C TYR A 372 -43.35 -3.20 25.19
N LYS A 373 -43.89 -3.99 26.13
CA LYS A 373 -45.12 -3.65 26.84
C LYS A 373 -44.83 -2.69 28.01
N LYS A 374 -45.75 -1.73 28.23
CA LYS A 374 -45.63 -0.52 29.09
C LYS A 374 -45.09 -0.70 30.53
N ASN A 375 -44.97 -1.90 31.10
CA ASN A 375 -44.82 -2.10 32.55
C ASN A 375 -43.58 -2.89 33.06
N LEU A 376 -42.60 -3.26 32.23
CA LEU A 376 -41.48 -4.13 32.68
C LEU A 376 -40.12 -3.42 32.62
N THR A 377 -39.66 -2.79 33.71
CA THR A 377 -38.40 -2.00 33.69
C THR A 377 -37.14 -2.76 34.13
N ILE A 378 -37.22 -3.80 34.97
CA ILE A 378 -36.05 -4.57 35.44
C ILE A 378 -36.11 -6.05 34.98
N SER A 379 -37.31 -6.61 34.84
CA SER A 379 -37.54 -7.97 34.31
C SER A 379 -37.27 -8.07 32.80
N TYR A 380 -37.63 -7.05 32.02
CA TYR A 380 -37.48 -7.05 30.55
C TYR A 380 -36.04 -7.25 30.08
N LYS A 381 -35.09 -6.47 30.59
CA LYS A 381 -33.68 -6.56 30.19
C LYS A 381 -33.09 -7.95 30.50
N SER A 382 -33.46 -8.51 31.65
CA SER A 382 -33.02 -9.83 32.09
C SER A 382 -33.66 -10.94 31.22
N ALA A 383 -34.94 -10.81 30.91
CA ALA A 383 -35.69 -11.72 30.05
C ALA A 383 -35.17 -11.70 28.60
N LEU A 384 -34.98 -10.50 28.04
CA LEU A 384 -34.40 -10.30 26.71
C LEU A 384 -32.98 -10.86 26.62
N LYS A 385 -32.16 -10.64 27.65
CA LYS A 385 -30.81 -11.22 27.73
C LYS A 385 -30.85 -12.74 27.75
N LEU A 386 -31.73 -13.34 28.54
CA LEU A 386 -31.88 -14.79 28.63
C LEU A 386 -32.33 -15.38 27.28
N PHE A 387 -33.32 -14.76 26.64
CA PHE A 387 -33.78 -15.14 25.31
C PHE A 387 -32.64 -15.07 24.29
N ILE A 388 -31.96 -13.93 24.15
CA ILE A 388 -30.84 -13.77 23.21
C ILE A 388 -29.74 -14.78 23.52
N PHE A 389 -29.40 -15.02 24.79
CA PHE A 389 -28.35 -15.98 25.14
C PHE A 389 -28.73 -17.44 24.84
N ASN A 390 -30.01 -17.77 24.71
CA ASN A 390 -30.46 -19.11 24.38
C ASN A 390 -30.64 -19.28 22.87
N GLU A 391 -31.31 -18.33 22.21
CA GLU A 391 -31.68 -18.39 20.79
C GLU A 391 -30.54 -17.99 19.84
N LEU A 392 -29.68 -17.04 20.24
CA LEU A 392 -28.51 -16.67 19.45
C LEU A 392 -27.39 -17.70 19.66
N SER A 393 -27.25 -18.59 18.70
CA SER A 393 -26.27 -19.68 18.69
C SER A 393 -25.29 -19.50 17.52
N PHE A 394 -24.03 -19.87 17.74
CA PHE A 394 -22.97 -19.74 16.75
C PHE A 394 -22.39 -21.13 16.43
N SER A 395 -22.26 -21.45 15.14
CA SER A 395 -21.67 -22.72 14.68
C SER A 395 -20.15 -22.76 14.89
N LEU A 396 -19.71 -23.26 16.06
CA LEU A 396 -18.29 -23.31 16.44
C LEU A 396 -17.60 -24.66 16.21
N ASP A 397 -18.35 -25.75 16.02
CA ASP A 397 -17.80 -27.11 16.06
C ASP A 397 -16.73 -27.33 14.98
N LYS A 398 -17.00 -26.86 13.75
CA LYS A 398 -16.04 -26.90 12.65
C LYS A 398 -14.70 -26.24 13.01
N TRP A 399 -14.74 -25.10 13.70
CA TRP A 399 -13.56 -24.34 14.11
C TRP A 399 -12.80 -25.03 15.24
N ILE A 400 -13.52 -25.58 16.22
CA ILE A 400 -12.93 -26.34 17.33
C ILE A 400 -12.23 -27.59 16.79
N ILE A 401 -12.90 -28.36 15.93
CA ILE A 401 -12.34 -29.56 15.28
C ILE A 401 -11.08 -29.20 14.47
N ARG A 402 -11.13 -28.12 13.68
CA ARG A 402 -9.98 -27.65 12.90
C ARG A 402 -8.79 -27.27 13.78
N SER A 403 -9.03 -26.56 14.88
CA SER A 403 -8.01 -26.19 15.87
C SER A 403 -7.37 -27.45 16.49
N TYR A 404 -8.21 -28.40 16.90
CA TYR A 404 -7.77 -29.66 17.49
C TYR A 404 -6.95 -30.52 16.54
N ASN A 405 -7.41 -30.68 15.29
CA ASN A 405 -6.71 -31.44 14.25
C ASN A 405 -5.35 -30.85 13.93
N LYS A 406 -5.25 -29.52 13.89
CA LYS A 406 -3.97 -28.82 13.65
C LYS A 406 -2.99 -29.05 14.81
N MET A 407 -3.46 -28.94 16.06
CA MET A 407 -2.65 -29.27 17.24
C MET A 407 -2.15 -30.71 17.20
N ARG A 408 -3.05 -31.68 16.96
CA ARG A 408 -2.71 -33.11 16.87
C ARG A 408 -1.69 -33.38 15.76
N LYS A 409 -1.86 -32.78 14.58
CA LYS A 409 -0.93 -32.94 13.46
C LYS A 409 0.48 -32.49 13.84
N ILE A 410 0.63 -31.32 14.45
CA ILE A 410 1.94 -30.80 14.88
C ILE A 410 2.56 -31.72 15.93
N GLN A 411 1.80 -32.15 16.94
CA GLN A 411 2.29 -33.06 17.98
C GLN A 411 2.70 -34.42 17.43
N LYS A 412 1.93 -34.97 16.49
CA LYS A 412 2.25 -36.22 15.80
C LYS A 412 3.56 -36.07 15.01
N THR A 413 3.70 -35.03 14.20
CA THR A 413 4.93 -34.79 13.44
C THR A 413 6.16 -34.66 14.35
N ILE A 414 6.04 -33.97 15.50
CA ILE A 414 7.13 -33.89 16.48
C ILE A 414 7.52 -35.27 17.00
N LYS A 415 6.54 -36.09 17.42
CA LYS A 415 6.79 -37.44 17.94
C LYS A 415 7.41 -38.36 16.89
N ASP A 416 6.87 -38.35 15.67
CA ASP A 416 7.34 -39.18 14.56
C ASP A 416 8.78 -38.80 14.19
N THR A 417 9.10 -37.50 14.14
CA THR A 417 10.46 -37.00 13.84
C THR A 417 11.45 -37.36 14.96
N GLU A 418 11.04 -37.25 16.24
CA GLU A 418 11.85 -37.68 17.39
C GLU A 418 12.15 -39.19 17.34
N ALA A 419 11.19 -40.02 16.93
CA ALA A 419 11.37 -41.45 16.75
C ALA A 419 12.33 -41.77 15.61
N GLN A 420 12.19 -41.08 14.46
CA GLN A 420 13.07 -41.26 13.30
C GLN A 420 14.53 -40.89 13.60
N ILE A 421 14.78 -39.82 14.35
CA ILE A 421 16.15 -39.47 14.79
C ILE A 421 16.74 -40.58 15.67
N LYS A 422 15.95 -41.10 16.63
CA LYS A 422 16.41 -42.21 17.49
C LYS A 422 16.72 -43.47 16.69
N GLU A 423 15.85 -43.82 15.74
CA GLU A 423 16.06 -44.98 14.87
C GLU A 423 17.35 -44.84 14.05
N LEU A 424 17.57 -43.69 13.40
CA LEU A 424 18.76 -43.45 12.58
C LEU A 424 20.05 -43.42 13.39
N LYS A 425 20.03 -42.90 14.63
CA LYS A 425 21.19 -42.89 15.53
C LYS A 425 21.60 -44.28 16.01
N ASN A 426 20.64 -45.20 16.14
CA ASN A 426 20.87 -46.53 16.67
C ASN A 426 21.27 -47.56 15.59
N LYS A 427 21.20 -47.21 14.30
CA LYS A 427 21.62 -48.10 13.21
C LYS A 427 23.13 -48.30 13.24
N LYS A 428 23.57 -49.56 13.37
CA LYS A 428 24.97 -49.93 13.15
C LYS A 428 25.29 -49.79 11.67
N ILE A 429 26.40 -49.12 11.36
CA ILE A 429 26.83 -48.86 9.99
C ILE A 429 28.22 -49.46 9.80
N GLU A 430 28.33 -50.39 8.86
CA GLU A 430 29.61 -50.97 8.46
C GLU A 430 30.28 -50.06 7.44
N ASN A 431 31.58 -49.84 7.62
CA ASN A 431 32.37 -49.11 6.62
C ASN A 431 32.87 -50.07 5.54
N LYS A 432 32.46 -49.84 4.29
CA LYS A 432 33.01 -50.53 3.12
C LYS A 432 33.66 -49.50 2.21
N ILE A 433 34.99 -49.55 2.16
CA ILE A 433 35.80 -48.73 1.26
C ILE A 433 35.75 -49.38 -0.12
N THR A 434 35.29 -48.64 -1.14
CA THR A 434 35.25 -49.11 -2.53
C THR A 434 36.34 -48.44 -3.35
N GLN A 435 36.99 -49.20 -4.25
CA GLN A 435 37.96 -48.62 -5.19
C GLN A 435 37.32 -47.58 -6.12
N GLN A 436 36.04 -47.78 -6.46
CA GLN A 436 35.26 -46.85 -7.28
C GLN A 436 35.16 -45.45 -6.65
N ASN A 437 34.92 -45.33 -5.34
CA ASN A 437 34.86 -44.02 -4.67
C ASN A 437 36.19 -43.26 -4.75
N LYS A 438 37.32 -43.97 -4.68
CA LYS A 438 38.64 -43.33 -4.84
C LYS A 438 38.84 -42.78 -6.25
N LEU A 439 38.36 -43.50 -7.26
CA LEU A 439 38.35 -43.01 -8.65
C LEU A 439 37.42 -41.81 -8.82
N ASP A 440 36.23 -41.84 -8.23
CA ASP A 440 35.28 -40.73 -8.31
C ASP A 440 35.83 -39.46 -7.60
N ILE A 441 36.51 -39.62 -6.46
CA ILE A 441 37.24 -38.51 -5.80
C ILE A 441 38.28 -37.90 -6.74
N LEU A 442 39.07 -38.73 -7.42
CA LEU A 442 40.09 -38.27 -8.37
C LEU A 442 39.46 -37.56 -9.56
N ASN A 443 38.43 -38.15 -10.19
CA ASN A 443 37.72 -37.58 -11.33
C ASN A 443 37.04 -36.24 -10.99
N THR A 444 36.37 -36.15 -9.84
CA THR A 444 35.72 -34.91 -9.38
C THR A 444 36.78 -33.85 -9.03
N GLN A 445 37.94 -34.25 -8.51
CA GLN A 445 39.08 -33.35 -8.29
C GLN A 445 39.64 -32.80 -9.61
N GLU A 446 39.77 -33.63 -10.65
CA GLU A 446 40.19 -33.19 -11.98
C GLU A 446 39.18 -32.24 -12.62
N LYS A 447 37.89 -32.57 -12.58
CA LYS A 447 36.81 -31.68 -13.04
C LYS A 447 36.83 -30.34 -12.30
N LEU A 448 37.04 -30.35 -10.99
CA LEU A 448 37.18 -29.14 -10.18
C LEU A 448 38.37 -28.30 -10.64
N ASN A 449 39.51 -28.94 -10.93
CA ASN A 449 40.70 -28.27 -11.42
C ASN A 449 40.47 -27.65 -12.81
N LEU A 450 39.82 -28.39 -13.74
CA LEU A 450 39.43 -27.89 -15.06
C LEU A 450 38.47 -26.70 -14.95
N ALA A 451 37.42 -26.83 -14.13
CA ALA A 451 36.44 -25.76 -13.94
C ALA A 451 37.09 -24.50 -13.35
N LYS A 452 38.02 -24.67 -12.41
CA LYS A 452 38.85 -23.57 -11.87
C LYS A 452 39.76 -22.95 -12.94
N ALA A 453 40.34 -23.76 -13.82
CA ALA A 453 41.18 -23.30 -14.92
C ALA A 453 40.38 -22.52 -15.98
N GLU A 454 39.21 -23.02 -16.39
CA GLU A 454 38.29 -22.33 -17.31
C GLU A 454 37.78 -21.01 -16.75
N TYR A 455 37.36 -21.01 -15.47
CA TYR A 455 36.96 -19.80 -14.77
C TYR A 455 38.10 -18.76 -14.78
N LYS A 456 39.32 -19.21 -14.47
CA LYS A 456 40.52 -18.35 -14.51
C LYS A 456 40.82 -17.84 -15.92
N TRP A 457 40.77 -18.69 -16.93
CA TRP A 457 41.01 -18.32 -18.34
C TRP A 457 39.99 -17.28 -18.83
N SER A 458 38.70 -17.46 -18.50
CA SER A 458 37.65 -16.49 -18.79
C SER A 458 37.91 -15.15 -18.11
N GLU A 459 38.24 -15.15 -16.80
CA GLU A 459 38.61 -13.93 -16.08
C GLU A 459 39.81 -13.22 -16.73
N ASP A 460 40.85 -13.97 -17.08
CA ASP A 460 42.07 -13.42 -17.65
C ASP A 460 41.84 -12.85 -19.05
N ASN A 461 41.01 -13.50 -19.88
CA ASN A 461 40.61 -12.97 -21.19
C ASN A 461 39.75 -11.71 -21.09
N GLN A 462 38.80 -11.68 -20.16
CA GLN A 462 38.01 -10.48 -19.90
C GLN A 462 38.92 -9.32 -19.44
N LYS A 463 39.88 -9.59 -18.55
CA LYS A 463 40.89 -8.60 -18.11
C LYS A 463 41.74 -8.11 -19.28
N LYS A 464 42.20 -8.99 -20.18
CA LYS A 464 42.97 -8.61 -21.37
C LYS A 464 42.18 -7.67 -22.29
N LEU A 465 40.93 -8.04 -22.61
CA LEU A 465 40.04 -7.20 -23.43
C LEU A 465 39.81 -5.83 -22.78
N PHE A 466 39.59 -5.81 -21.47
CA PHE A 466 39.43 -4.58 -20.70
C PHE A 466 40.67 -3.69 -20.74
N ASN A 467 41.85 -4.26 -20.47
CA ASN A 467 43.11 -3.51 -20.46
C ASN A 467 43.44 -2.90 -21.82
N ASN A 468 43.14 -3.62 -22.91
CA ASN A 468 43.30 -3.10 -24.27
C ASN A 468 42.35 -1.91 -24.54
N LEU A 469 41.13 -1.96 -24.01
CA LEU A 469 40.15 -0.90 -24.16
C LEU A 469 40.49 0.35 -23.32
N ILE A 470 41.01 0.21 -22.10
CA ILE A 470 41.31 1.33 -21.18
C ILE A 470 42.27 2.36 -21.77
N LYS A 471 43.34 1.93 -22.48
CA LYS A 471 44.45 2.80 -22.91
C LYS A 471 44.00 4.03 -23.72
N ASN A 472 43.03 3.88 -24.63
CA ASN A 472 42.50 4.99 -25.44
C ASN A 472 41.30 5.69 -24.78
N LYS A 473 40.58 4.96 -23.93
CA LYS A 473 39.28 5.34 -23.38
C LYS A 473 39.40 6.25 -22.15
N GLN A 474 40.39 6.02 -21.28
CA GLN A 474 40.61 6.81 -20.06
C GLN A 474 40.86 8.30 -20.34
N ASN A 475 41.60 8.62 -21.41
CA ASN A 475 41.93 9.99 -21.77
C ASN A 475 40.69 10.82 -22.17
N ARG A 476 39.71 10.20 -22.85
CA ARG A 476 38.48 10.87 -23.28
C ARG A 476 37.60 11.25 -22.09
N LEU A 477 37.39 10.33 -21.14
CA LEU A 477 36.65 10.65 -19.91
C LEU A 477 37.39 11.64 -19.01
N LYS A 478 38.72 11.51 -18.89
CA LYS A 478 39.52 12.46 -18.11
C LYS A 478 39.36 13.88 -18.66
N ARG A 479 39.43 14.05 -19.99
CA ARG A 479 39.17 15.34 -20.66
C ARG A 479 37.78 15.88 -20.36
N LEU A 480 36.74 15.04 -20.40
CA LEU A 480 35.37 15.41 -20.07
C LEU A 480 35.25 15.90 -18.61
N VAL A 481 35.74 15.12 -17.64
CA VAL A 481 35.70 15.48 -16.21
C VAL A 481 36.47 16.78 -15.95
N THR A 482 37.64 16.95 -16.58
CA THR A 482 38.42 18.19 -16.48
C THR A 482 37.68 19.38 -17.09
N ASN A 483 37.03 19.21 -18.25
CA ASN A 483 36.23 20.25 -18.90
C ASN A 483 35.08 20.71 -17.99
N VAL A 484 34.25 19.79 -17.47
CA VAL A 484 33.13 20.15 -16.57
C VAL A 484 33.61 20.88 -15.31
N LYS A 485 34.70 20.42 -14.69
CA LYS A 485 35.31 21.10 -13.53
C LYS A 485 35.84 22.50 -13.88
N LYS A 486 36.46 22.66 -15.05
CA LYS A 486 36.96 23.94 -15.55
C LYS A 486 35.80 24.90 -15.79
N THR A 487 34.78 24.47 -16.53
CA THR A 487 33.58 25.25 -16.83
C THR A 487 32.90 25.75 -15.58
N LYS A 488 32.73 24.89 -14.56
CA LYS A 488 32.19 25.31 -13.26
C LYS A 488 32.98 26.43 -12.61
N LYS A 489 34.31 26.30 -12.54
CA LYS A 489 35.20 27.33 -11.98
C LYS A 489 35.12 28.64 -12.78
N GLU A 490 35.10 28.55 -14.10
CA GLU A 490 35.03 29.72 -14.98
C GLU A 490 33.69 30.45 -14.84
N ILE A 491 32.56 29.73 -14.76
CA ILE A 491 31.24 30.33 -14.52
C ILE A 491 31.22 31.09 -13.19
N PHE A 492 31.71 30.49 -12.09
CA PHE A 492 31.80 31.17 -10.79
C PHE A 492 32.67 32.42 -10.83
N PHE A 493 33.80 32.35 -11.51
CA PHE A 493 34.71 33.49 -11.68
C PHE A 493 34.07 34.61 -12.49
N ILE A 494 33.39 34.27 -13.59
CA ILE A 494 32.69 35.24 -14.43
C ILE A 494 31.53 35.88 -13.65
N LEU A 495 30.72 35.10 -12.92
CA LEU A 495 29.66 35.63 -12.05
C LEU A 495 30.19 36.66 -11.06
N LYS A 496 31.26 36.32 -10.31
CA LYS A 496 31.90 37.24 -9.34
C LYS A 496 32.37 38.54 -10.02
N LYS A 497 32.93 38.44 -11.23
CA LYS A 497 33.36 39.58 -12.02
C LYS A 497 32.20 40.44 -12.50
N PHE A 498 31.10 39.84 -12.97
CA PHE A 498 29.87 40.56 -13.33
C PHE A 498 29.32 41.35 -12.14
N THR A 499 29.25 40.73 -10.95
CA THR A 499 28.78 41.40 -9.72
C THR A 499 29.67 42.60 -9.37
N SER A 500 30.98 42.45 -9.48
CA SER A 500 31.92 43.56 -9.21
C SER A 500 31.80 44.70 -10.23
N ALA A 501 31.64 44.39 -11.52
CA ALA A 501 31.46 45.40 -12.57
C ALA A 501 30.15 46.18 -12.41
N GLN A 502 29.10 45.52 -11.93
CA GLN A 502 27.85 46.18 -11.54
C GLN A 502 28.00 47.09 -10.31
N ILE A 503 28.79 46.69 -9.32
CA ILE A 503 29.05 47.54 -8.14
C ILE A 503 29.81 48.81 -8.51
N VAL A 504 30.72 48.75 -9.49
CA VAL A 504 31.42 49.94 -9.98
C VAL A 504 30.49 50.88 -10.75
N THR A 505 29.47 50.34 -11.42
CA THR A 505 28.43 51.12 -12.12
C THR A 505 27.27 51.55 -11.21
N LYS A 506 27.22 51.10 -9.94
CA LYS A 506 26.11 51.29 -8.97
C LYS A 506 25.88 52.73 -8.47
N ASN A 507 26.77 53.69 -8.74
CA ASN A 507 26.54 55.07 -8.31
C ASN A 507 25.27 55.71 -8.93
N ASN A 508 24.58 55.04 -9.87
CA ASN A 508 23.35 55.50 -10.52
C ASN A 508 22.15 54.50 -10.50
N PHE A 509 22.10 53.45 -9.66
CA PHE A 509 21.11 52.36 -9.79
C PHE A 509 19.92 52.36 -8.81
N HIS A 510 18.71 52.09 -9.32
CA HIS A 510 17.48 51.91 -8.55
C HIS A 510 17.20 50.44 -8.14
N LYS A 511 16.46 50.27 -7.03
CA LYS A 511 16.10 49.01 -6.33
C LYS A 511 15.49 47.86 -7.16
N HIS A 512 14.85 48.12 -8.30
CA HIS A 512 14.15 47.07 -9.07
C HIS A 512 15.08 46.25 -9.99
N GLN A 513 16.25 46.77 -10.34
CA GLN A 513 17.19 46.12 -11.28
C GLN A 513 18.15 45.15 -10.59
N SER A 514 18.35 45.26 -9.27
CA SER A 514 19.05 44.24 -8.49
C SER A 514 18.31 42.91 -8.56
N ASN A 515 16.97 42.91 -8.54
CA ASN A 515 16.17 41.69 -8.44
C ASN A 515 16.34 40.72 -9.63
N ILE A 516 16.38 41.21 -10.88
CA ILE A 516 16.53 40.34 -12.08
C ILE A 516 17.93 39.70 -12.11
N PHE A 517 18.97 40.47 -11.78
CA PHE A 517 20.33 39.94 -11.72
C PHE A 517 20.54 39.03 -10.51
N ASP A 518 19.97 39.37 -9.36
CA ASP A 518 20.00 38.54 -8.17
C ASP A 518 19.27 37.20 -8.42
N GLU A 519 18.18 37.21 -9.19
CA GLU A 519 17.46 36.01 -9.63
C GLU A 519 18.29 35.17 -10.61
N PHE A 520 18.89 35.79 -11.64
CA PHE A 520 19.83 35.14 -12.56
C PHE A 520 21.02 34.51 -11.84
N SER A 521 21.71 35.29 -11.00
CA SER A 521 22.89 34.89 -10.27
C SER A 521 22.56 33.78 -9.26
N SER A 522 21.45 33.90 -8.54
CA SER A 522 20.98 32.89 -7.59
C SER A 522 20.62 31.58 -8.29
N SER A 523 19.89 31.64 -9.40
CA SER A 523 19.49 30.45 -10.18
C SER A 523 20.70 29.71 -10.75
N LEU A 524 21.60 30.43 -11.43
CA LEU A 524 22.82 29.84 -11.99
C LEU A 524 23.75 29.32 -10.89
N THR A 525 23.90 30.07 -9.79
CA THR A 525 24.71 29.64 -8.64
C THR A 525 24.16 28.37 -8.03
N LYS A 526 22.84 28.27 -7.76
CA LYS A 526 22.22 27.04 -7.23
C LYS A 526 22.43 25.86 -8.17
N PHE A 527 22.23 26.04 -9.47
CA PHE A 527 22.46 25.00 -10.47
C PHE A 527 23.91 24.53 -10.54
N MET A 528 24.87 25.45 -10.46
CA MET A 528 26.30 25.11 -10.50
C MET A 528 26.85 24.59 -9.16
N GLN A 529 26.27 25.01 -8.05
CA GLN A 529 26.55 24.47 -6.71
C GLN A 529 26.02 23.05 -6.56
N PHE A 530 24.93 22.73 -7.27
CA PHE A 530 24.42 21.37 -7.34
C PHE A 530 25.45 20.46 -8.03
N SER A 531 26.13 19.67 -7.21
CA SER A 531 27.26 18.83 -7.63
C SER A 531 26.85 17.62 -8.48
N PHE A 532 25.55 17.41 -8.71
CA PHE A 532 25.00 16.24 -9.40
C PHE A 532 25.73 15.86 -10.69
N TYR A 533 25.90 16.80 -11.62
CA TYR A 533 26.52 16.54 -12.92
C TYR A 533 28.02 16.18 -12.81
N GLU A 534 28.73 16.88 -11.94
CA GLU A 534 30.14 16.64 -11.65
C GLU A 534 30.33 15.32 -10.92
N GLU A 535 29.47 15.03 -9.93
CA GLU A 535 29.44 13.80 -9.17
C GLU A 535 29.12 12.61 -10.06
N LEU A 536 28.15 12.73 -10.97
CA LEU A 536 27.81 11.67 -11.92
C LEU A 536 29.07 11.31 -12.72
N LEU A 537 29.64 12.27 -13.43
CA LEU A 537 30.80 11.98 -14.27
C LEU A 537 32.01 11.51 -13.45
N THR A 538 32.25 12.10 -12.28
CA THR A 538 33.40 11.74 -11.42
C THR A 538 33.22 10.34 -10.83
N ASN A 539 32.04 10.00 -10.31
CA ASN A 539 31.75 8.70 -9.71
C ASN A 539 31.81 7.60 -10.76
N PHE A 540 31.22 7.81 -11.95
CA PHE A 540 31.29 6.85 -13.04
C PHE A 540 32.72 6.75 -13.62
N TYR A 541 33.45 7.85 -13.75
CA TYR A 541 34.87 7.82 -14.14
C TYR A 541 35.70 7.01 -13.15
N ASN A 542 35.60 7.28 -11.85
CA ASN A 542 36.32 6.53 -10.82
C ASN A 542 35.94 5.05 -10.83
N PHE A 543 34.64 4.72 -10.97
CA PHE A 543 34.19 3.34 -11.10
C PHE A 543 34.80 2.64 -12.32
N THR A 544 34.94 3.32 -13.46
CA THR A 544 35.61 2.73 -14.63
C THR A 544 37.08 2.44 -14.36
N LEU A 545 37.78 3.27 -13.59
CA LEU A 545 39.22 3.15 -13.33
C LEU A 545 39.60 2.25 -12.16
N ASP A 546 38.83 2.23 -11.07
CA ASP A 546 39.24 1.57 -9.83
C ASP A 546 39.04 0.05 -9.86
N ASN A 547 40.01 -0.68 -9.32
CA ASN A 547 39.88 -2.13 -9.14
C ASN A 547 38.97 -2.53 -7.97
N LEU A 548 38.43 -1.58 -7.20
CA LEU A 548 37.53 -1.84 -6.07
C LEU A 548 36.27 -1.02 -6.21
N GLU A 549 35.12 -1.66 -6.03
CA GLU A 549 33.84 -0.95 -5.99
C GLU A 549 33.70 -0.29 -4.62
N SER A 550 33.55 1.04 -4.60
CA SER A 550 33.28 1.74 -3.35
C SER A 550 31.80 1.61 -3.00
N GLU A 551 31.49 1.35 -1.73
CA GLU A 551 30.11 1.39 -1.22
C GLU A 551 29.45 2.75 -1.52
N LYS A 552 30.25 3.82 -1.60
CA LYS A 552 29.84 5.15 -2.04
C LYS A 552 29.29 5.16 -3.47
N PHE A 553 29.96 4.51 -4.43
CA PHE A 553 29.46 4.39 -5.80
C PHE A 553 28.15 3.59 -5.84
N ASN A 554 28.10 2.46 -5.13
CA ASN A 554 26.90 1.61 -5.11
C ASN A 554 25.68 2.38 -4.59
N LYS A 555 25.87 3.16 -3.51
CA LYS A 555 24.82 4.04 -3.00
C LYS A 555 24.41 5.08 -4.05
N TYR A 556 25.38 5.74 -4.69
CA TYR A 556 25.11 6.75 -5.71
C TYR A 556 24.36 6.20 -6.92
N PHE A 557 24.76 5.03 -7.45
CA PHE A 557 24.11 4.38 -8.58
C PHE A 557 22.66 4.00 -8.26
N LEU A 558 22.40 3.44 -7.08
CA LEU A 558 21.05 3.08 -6.64
C LEU A 558 20.18 4.33 -6.40
N THR A 559 20.75 5.41 -5.87
CA THR A 559 20.07 6.72 -5.79
C THR A 559 19.70 7.25 -7.17
N LEU A 560 20.61 7.15 -8.15
CA LEU A 560 20.37 7.56 -9.53
C LEU A 560 19.26 6.75 -10.19
N GLN A 561 19.19 5.45 -9.90
CA GLN A 561 18.15 4.55 -10.42
C GLN A 561 16.76 4.97 -9.93
N ARG A 562 16.65 5.32 -8.65
CA ARG A 562 15.41 5.79 -8.05
C ARG A 562 14.98 7.14 -8.62
N PHE A 563 15.93 8.07 -8.75
CA PHE A 563 15.68 9.36 -9.38
C PHE A 563 15.15 9.19 -10.81
N TYR A 564 15.76 8.31 -11.61
CA TYR A 564 15.34 8.06 -12.99
C TYR A 564 13.94 7.43 -13.07
N LYS A 565 13.63 6.41 -12.25
CA LYS A 565 12.29 5.82 -12.20
C LYS A 565 11.23 6.86 -11.84
N CYS A 566 11.55 7.73 -10.89
CA CYS A 566 10.69 8.82 -10.45
C CYS A 566 10.45 9.85 -11.59
N HIS A 567 11.51 10.24 -12.30
CA HIS A 567 11.42 11.11 -13.48
C HIS A 567 10.53 10.51 -14.58
N ASP A 568 10.73 9.23 -14.91
CA ASP A 568 9.97 8.53 -15.96
C ASP A 568 8.48 8.32 -15.61
N ALA A 569 8.18 8.03 -14.33
CA ALA A 569 6.80 7.86 -13.86
C ALA A 569 6.00 9.16 -13.96
N VAL A 570 6.61 10.28 -13.56
CA VAL A 570 5.98 11.60 -13.50
C VAL A 570 5.83 12.23 -14.90
N SER A 571 6.76 11.93 -15.82
CA SER A 571 6.66 12.29 -17.24
C SER A 571 6.42 13.80 -17.47
N VAL A 572 7.19 14.63 -16.77
CA VAL A 572 7.20 16.10 -16.91
C VAL A 572 8.37 16.52 -17.82
N ALA A 573 8.20 17.63 -18.56
CA ALA A 573 9.26 18.14 -19.42
C ALA A 573 10.52 18.50 -18.61
N ASN A 574 11.70 18.19 -19.15
CA ASN A 574 12.99 18.41 -18.47
C ASN A 574 13.18 19.84 -17.96
N ALA A 575 12.77 20.84 -18.76
CA ALA A 575 12.85 22.26 -18.37
C ALA A 575 12.08 22.56 -17.07
N ASN A 576 10.95 21.88 -16.84
CA ASN A 576 10.12 22.10 -15.67
C ASN A 576 10.74 21.50 -14.40
N TYR A 577 11.79 20.66 -14.47
CA TYR A 577 12.52 20.26 -13.26
C TYR A 577 13.44 21.36 -12.72
N LEU A 578 13.75 22.38 -13.54
CA LEU A 578 14.71 23.44 -13.24
C LEU A 578 14.04 24.74 -12.78
N ILE A 579 12.72 24.84 -12.93
CA ILE A 579 11.91 26.01 -12.54
C ILE A 579 11.34 25.78 -11.14
N ALA A 580 11.30 26.81 -10.30
CA ALA A 580 10.79 26.70 -8.92
C ALA A 580 9.30 26.31 -8.89
N TYR A 581 8.85 25.57 -7.86
CA TYR A 581 7.47 25.09 -7.76
C TYR A 581 6.41 26.20 -7.87
N LYS A 582 6.69 27.41 -7.35
CA LYS A 582 5.80 28.58 -7.45
C LYS A 582 5.56 29.08 -8.88
N GLU A 583 6.46 28.80 -9.81
CA GLU A 583 6.44 29.26 -11.21
C GLU A 583 5.92 28.16 -12.16
N GLN A 584 5.66 26.97 -11.64
CA GLN A 584 5.17 25.84 -12.42
C GLN A 584 3.71 26.02 -12.81
N LYS A 585 3.36 25.45 -13.98
CA LYS A 585 1.94 25.17 -14.29
C LYS A 585 1.40 24.18 -13.27
N GLU A 586 0.12 24.34 -12.90
CA GLU A 586 -0.53 23.52 -11.88
C GLU A 586 -0.36 22.01 -12.14
N VAL A 587 -0.55 21.58 -13.38
CA VAL A 587 -0.41 20.20 -13.84
C VAL A 587 0.97 19.61 -13.49
N ASP A 588 2.03 20.32 -13.84
CA ASP A 588 3.40 19.84 -13.63
C ASP A 588 3.79 19.95 -12.16
N LYS A 589 3.35 21.01 -11.46
CA LYS A 589 3.54 21.17 -10.01
C LYS A 589 2.97 19.99 -9.23
N ILE A 590 1.73 19.61 -9.53
CA ILE A 590 1.03 18.48 -8.91
C ILE A 590 1.78 17.18 -9.19
N LYS A 591 2.12 16.91 -10.46
CA LYS A 591 2.86 15.71 -10.87
C LYS A 591 4.24 15.62 -10.17
N LEU A 592 4.97 16.72 -10.08
CA LEU A 592 6.27 16.77 -9.42
C LEU A 592 6.16 16.60 -7.90
N LYS A 593 5.14 17.16 -7.25
CA LYS A 593 4.91 16.95 -5.80
C LYS A 593 4.46 15.52 -5.49
N LEU A 594 3.72 14.87 -6.40
CA LEU A 594 3.34 13.46 -6.26
C LEU A 594 4.57 12.53 -6.19
N SER A 595 5.65 12.93 -6.84
CA SER A 595 6.92 12.20 -6.86
C SER A 595 7.50 11.89 -5.48
N GLN A 596 7.22 12.74 -4.48
CA GLN A 596 7.66 12.53 -3.12
C GLN A 596 7.06 11.25 -2.51
N PHE A 597 5.78 10.95 -2.76
CA PHE A 597 5.11 9.77 -2.21
C PHE A 597 5.58 8.48 -2.84
N TYR A 598 6.00 8.53 -4.11
CA TYR A 598 6.74 7.43 -4.72
C TYR A 598 8.06 7.18 -3.99
N LEU A 599 8.82 8.24 -3.72
CA LEU A 599 10.11 8.12 -3.06
C LEU A 599 9.95 7.63 -1.61
N ASP A 600 8.98 8.16 -0.86
CA ASP A 600 8.74 7.82 0.54
C ASP A 600 8.19 6.40 0.76
N GLU A 601 8.06 5.58 -0.31
CA GLU A 601 7.53 4.22 -0.27
C GLU A 601 6.16 4.14 0.42
N THR A 602 5.32 5.16 0.18
CA THR A 602 3.98 5.27 0.78
C THR A 602 3.13 4.03 0.50
N SER A 603 2.47 3.48 1.53
CA SER A 603 1.56 2.34 1.39
C SER A 603 0.13 2.75 1.04
N LEU A 604 -0.45 3.74 1.73
CA LEU A 604 -1.75 4.35 1.43
C LEU A 604 -1.60 5.84 1.12
N LEU A 605 -2.09 6.28 -0.03
CA LEU A 605 -2.18 7.70 -0.37
C LEU A 605 -3.64 8.15 -0.41
N ILE A 606 -4.01 9.05 0.50
CA ILE A 606 -5.30 9.74 0.46
C ILE A 606 -5.14 11.01 -0.35
N VAL A 607 -5.79 11.06 -1.50
CA VAL A 607 -5.79 12.23 -2.38
C VAL A 607 -7.08 13.02 -2.16
N LYS A 608 -6.95 14.31 -1.83
CA LYS A 608 -8.09 15.22 -1.71
C LYS A 608 -8.14 16.09 -2.96
N ASP A 609 -9.21 15.94 -3.72
CA ASP A 609 -9.49 16.72 -4.93
C ASP A 609 -9.88 18.18 -4.58
N SER A 610 -9.97 19.01 -5.60
CA SER A 610 -10.52 20.35 -5.53
C SER A 610 -11.28 20.70 -6.80
N ASN A 611 -12.44 21.34 -6.66
CA ASN A 611 -13.22 21.86 -7.78
C ASN A 611 -12.48 22.91 -8.62
N ASN A 612 -11.45 23.56 -8.08
CA ASN A 612 -10.67 24.55 -8.81
C ASN A 612 -9.75 23.93 -9.88
N ILE A 613 -9.67 22.60 -9.95
CA ILE A 613 -8.80 21.88 -10.87
C ILE A 613 -9.60 21.53 -12.12
N ASN A 614 -9.03 21.75 -13.30
CA ASN A 614 -9.68 21.34 -14.54
C ASN A 614 -9.52 19.84 -14.81
N GLU A 615 -10.36 19.30 -15.69
CA GLU A 615 -10.37 17.86 -16.00
C GLU A 615 -9.07 17.36 -16.63
N TYR A 616 -8.43 18.16 -17.50
CA TYR A 616 -7.13 17.83 -18.08
C TYR A 616 -6.06 17.59 -17.00
N THR A 617 -5.97 18.48 -16.02
CA THR A 617 -5.05 18.35 -14.89
C THR A 617 -5.33 17.10 -14.07
N ARG A 618 -6.61 16.78 -13.81
CA ARG A 618 -6.99 15.56 -13.09
C ARG A 618 -6.59 14.29 -13.85
N ASN A 619 -6.81 14.26 -15.17
CA ASN A 619 -6.44 13.11 -16.00
C ASN A 619 -4.92 12.91 -16.06
N GLU A 620 -4.15 13.98 -16.22
CA GLU A 620 -2.68 13.93 -16.17
C GLU A 620 -2.16 13.48 -14.79
N PHE A 621 -2.79 13.93 -13.70
CA PHE A 621 -2.51 13.44 -12.36
C PHE A 621 -2.77 11.93 -12.24
N MET A 622 -3.92 11.44 -12.70
CA MET A 622 -4.25 10.01 -12.62
C MET A 622 -3.33 9.14 -13.47
N ARG A 623 -2.88 9.64 -14.63
CA ARG A 623 -1.87 8.96 -15.44
C ARG A 623 -0.57 8.77 -14.66
N ALA A 624 -0.07 9.83 -14.01
CA ALA A 624 1.14 9.77 -13.20
C ALA A 624 0.95 8.88 -11.94
N LEU A 625 -0.18 9.02 -11.25
CA LEU A 625 -0.51 8.22 -10.07
C LEU A 625 -0.58 6.73 -10.42
N SER A 626 -1.24 6.36 -11.53
CA SER A 626 -1.35 4.96 -11.96
C SER A 626 0.01 4.34 -12.24
N LYS A 627 0.91 5.05 -12.93
CA LYS A 627 2.30 4.58 -13.13
C LYS A 627 3.04 4.38 -11.81
N ILE A 628 2.89 5.30 -10.85
CA ILE A 628 3.49 5.21 -9.53
C ILE A 628 2.95 4.00 -8.77
N MET A 629 1.64 3.73 -8.86
CA MET A 629 1.02 2.56 -8.24
C MET A 629 1.60 1.25 -8.76
N ASP A 630 1.71 1.12 -10.09
CA ASP A 630 2.24 -0.08 -10.73
C ASP A 630 3.69 -0.38 -10.29
N MET A 631 4.45 0.67 -9.93
CA MET A 631 5.83 0.54 -9.49
C MET A 631 6.00 0.22 -7.99
N ASN A 632 5.08 0.66 -7.12
CA ASN A 632 5.30 0.74 -5.66
C ASN A 632 4.26 0.08 -4.75
N ASP A 633 3.31 -0.73 -5.26
CA ASP A 633 2.27 -1.34 -4.41
C ASP A 633 1.43 -0.29 -3.64
N LEU A 634 1.38 0.95 -4.16
CA LEU A 634 0.67 2.07 -3.58
C LEU A 634 -0.84 1.86 -3.70
N THR A 635 -1.57 2.02 -2.61
CA THR A 635 -3.03 2.01 -2.60
C THR A 635 -3.56 3.44 -2.55
N PRO A 636 -4.31 3.94 -3.55
CA PRO A 636 -4.89 5.28 -3.49
C PRO A 636 -6.34 5.27 -3.01
N VAL A 637 -6.69 6.28 -2.22
CA VAL A 637 -8.08 6.65 -1.90
C VAL A 637 -8.29 8.09 -2.34
N PHE A 638 -9.19 8.33 -3.28
CA PHE A 638 -9.43 9.65 -3.85
C PHE A 638 -10.75 10.21 -3.34
N ILE A 639 -10.71 11.40 -2.74
CA ILE A 639 -11.88 12.09 -2.19
C ILE A 639 -12.24 13.22 -3.13
N SER A 640 -13.43 13.18 -3.73
CA SER A 640 -13.91 14.19 -4.68
C SER A 640 -15.44 14.29 -4.66
N ASP A 641 -15.96 15.44 -5.07
CA ASP A 641 -17.39 15.64 -5.38
C ASP A 641 -17.69 15.52 -6.88
N ASN A 642 -16.67 15.28 -7.72
CA ASN A 642 -16.82 15.01 -9.14
C ASN A 642 -17.07 13.51 -9.38
N LEU A 643 -18.35 13.13 -9.43
CA LEU A 643 -18.75 11.74 -9.64
C LEU A 643 -18.26 11.19 -10.99
N ASP A 644 -18.38 11.95 -12.08
CA ASP A 644 -18.00 11.50 -13.43
C ASP A 644 -16.52 11.12 -13.50
N PHE A 645 -15.66 11.92 -12.87
CA PHE A 645 -14.25 11.63 -12.76
C PHE A 645 -13.98 10.33 -11.97
N ILE A 646 -14.71 10.11 -10.86
CA ILE A 646 -14.60 8.88 -10.08
C ILE A 646 -15.04 7.67 -10.92
N LEU A 647 -16.19 7.76 -11.60
CA LEU A 647 -16.74 6.68 -12.41
C LEU A 647 -15.80 6.29 -13.58
N GLY A 648 -15.07 7.25 -14.14
CA GLY A 648 -14.15 6.99 -15.26
C GLY A 648 -12.78 6.41 -14.88
N ASN A 649 -12.35 6.49 -13.61
CA ASN A 649 -10.94 6.24 -13.25
C ASN A 649 -10.71 5.27 -12.08
N PHE A 650 -11.77 4.83 -11.39
CA PHE A 650 -11.66 4.05 -10.15
C PHE A 650 -12.39 2.71 -10.27
N ASP A 651 -12.06 1.78 -9.38
CA ASP A 651 -12.64 0.43 -9.37
C ASP A 651 -13.78 0.29 -8.34
N LEU A 652 -13.69 1.04 -7.24
CA LEU A 652 -14.58 0.97 -6.08
C LEU A 652 -15.04 2.35 -5.69
N LEU A 653 -16.33 2.52 -5.43
CA LEU A 653 -16.93 3.78 -5.03
C LEU A 653 -17.59 3.64 -3.64
N TYR A 654 -17.33 4.62 -2.79
CA TYR A 654 -18.09 4.88 -1.57
C TYR A 654 -18.85 6.18 -1.72
N ILE A 655 -20.15 6.15 -1.49
CA ILE A 655 -21.02 7.31 -1.56
C ILE A 655 -21.34 7.77 -0.14
N PHE A 656 -20.99 9.02 0.15
CA PHE A 656 -21.27 9.64 1.43
C PHE A 656 -22.37 10.69 1.31
N SER A 657 -23.27 10.69 2.30
CA SER A 657 -24.32 11.69 2.46
C SER A 657 -24.59 11.88 3.94
N ASN A 658 -24.98 13.09 4.37
CA ASN A 658 -25.32 13.39 5.76
C ASN A 658 -24.30 12.86 6.79
N ASN A 659 -23.01 13.06 6.51
CA ASN A 659 -21.89 12.72 7.40
C ASN A 659 -21.72 11.22 7.68
N THR A 660 -22.20 10.38 6.77
CA THR A 660 -22.10 8.92 6.84
C THR A 660 -21.86 8.29 5.47
N ILE A 661 -21.62 6.98 5.44
CA ILE A 661 -21.67 6.16 4.22
C ILE A 661 -23.10 5.69 4.04
N ILE A 662 -23.62 5.79 2.82
CA ILE A 662 -24.97 5.33 2.45
C ILE A 662 -24.95 4.13 1.50
N GLU A 663 -23.92 4.02 0.66
CA GLU A 663 -23.79 2.92 -0.30
C GLU A 663 -22.33 2.78 -0.73
N LYS A 664 -21.85 1.54 -0.90
CA LYS A 664 -20.52 1.23 -1.41
C LYS A 664 -20.55 0.04 -2.37
N GLY A 665 -19.68 0.04 -3.35
CA GLY A 665 -19.56 -1.09 -4.28
C GLY A 665 -18.67 -0.85 -5.49
N PRO A 666 -18.43 -1.91 -6.28
CA PRO A 666 -17.73 -1.78 -7.55
C PRO A 666 -18.45 -0.77 -8.44
N ILE A 667 -17.69 0.09 -9.13
CA ILE A 667 -18.28 1.15 -9.96
C ILE A 667 -19.16 0.58 -11.07
N GLU A 668 -18.77 -0.52 -11.71
CA GLU A 668 -19.56 -1.19 -12.73
C GLU A 668 -20.95 -1.61 -12.23
N LEU A 669 -21.04 -2.07 -10.99
CA LEU A 669 -22.28 -2.52 -10.37
C LEU A 669 -23.11 -1.33 -9.88
N LEU A 670 -22.48 -0.39 -9.16
CA LEU A 670 -23.14 0.83 -8.69
C LEU A 670 -23.61 1.71 -9.84
N SER A 671 -23.05 1.61 -11.04
CA SER A 671 -23.55 2.36 -12.20
C SER A 671 -24.85 1.79 -12.77
N ARG A 672 -25.14 0.51 -12.50
CA ARG A 672 -26.32 -0.20 -13.04
C ARG A 672 -27.42 -0.38 -12.00
N ARG A 673 -27.06 -0.56 -10.73
CA ARG A 673 -27.98 -0.98 -9.67
C ARG A 673 -27.74 -0.16 -8.38
N GLN A 674 -28.12 1.11 -8.41
CA GLN A 674 -28.15 1.93 -7.19
C GLN A 674 -29.40 1.61 -6.39
N ILE A 675 -29.23 1.33 -5.10
CA ILE A 675 -30.39 1.05 -4.22
C ILE A 675 -30.74 2.28 -3.41
N HIS A 676 -29.78 2.97 -2.80
CA HIS A 676 -30.13 4.06 -1.91
C HIS A 676 -30.70 5.25 -2.73
N PRO A 677 -31.80 5.90 -2.31
CA PRO A 677 -32.47 6.94 -3.11
C PRO A 677 -31.57 8.14 -3.43
N PHE A 678 -30.66 8.50 -2.52
CA PHE A 678 -29.64 9.51 -2.81
C PHE A 678 -28.70 9.08 -3.91
N SER A 679 -28.22 7.83 -3.90
CA SER A 679 -27.34 7.30 -4.94
C SER A 679 -28.06 7.30 -6.29
N GLN A 680 -29.32 6.85 -6.34
CA GLN A 680 -30.14 6.91 -7.56
C GLN A 680 -30.23 8.33 -8.12
N LYS A 681 -30.55 9.31 -7.28
CA LYS A 681 -30.60 10.73 -7.69
C LYS A 681 -29.24 11.27 -8.10
N LEU A 682 -28.18 10.90 -7.38
CA LEU A 682 -26.82 11.34 -7.67
C LEU A 682 -26.38 10.89 -9.07
N PHE A 683 -26.68 9.65 -9.46
CA PHE A 683 -26.35 9.13 -10.78
C PHE A 683 -27.24 9.72 -11.90
N ILE A 684 -28.50 10.07 -11.62
CA ILE A 684 -29.43 10.65 -12.62
C ILE A 684 -29.20 12.16 -12.80
N GLN A 685 -29.18 12.91 -11.71
CA GLN A 685 -29.23 14.37 -11.72
C GLN A 685 -27.85 15.01 -11.60
N LYS A 686 -26.81 14.24 -11.25
CA LYS A 686 -25.43 14.71 -11.00
C LYS A 686 -25.34 15.92 -10.05
N HIS A 687 -26.36 16.13 -9.21
CA HIS A 687 -26.48 17.30 -8.35
C HIS A 687 -26.80 16.93 -6.90
N ASN A 688 -26.22 17.71 -5.99
CA ASN A 688 -26.35 17.56 -4.55
C ASN A 688 -27.64 18.21 -4.04
N ASN A 689 -28.71 17.42 -3.95
CA ASN A 689 -29.78 17.72 -3.01
C ASN A 689 -29.58 16.82 -1.79
N ALA A 690 -29.10 17.41 -0.69
CA ALA A 690 -28.97 16.71 0.58
C ALA A 690 -30.33 16.12 0.96
N LEU A 691 -30.35 14.83 1.33
CA LEU A 691 -31.54 14.25 1.93
C LEU A 691 -31.79 14.91 3.28
N PRO A 692 -33.06 15.18 3.66
CA PRO A 692 -33.36 15.65 5.01
C PRO A 692 -32.83 14.63 6.03
N PHE A 693 -31.91 15.05 6.89
CA PHE A 693 -31.38 14.22 7.97
C PHE A 693 -32.39 14.16 9.11
N THR A 694 -32.79 12.95 9.50
CA THR A 694 -33.57 12.74 10.72
C THR A 694 -32.62 12.46 11.88
N LYS A 695 -32.98 12.89 13.11
CA LYS A 695 -32.18 12.65 14.33
C LYS A 695 -31.86 11.17 14.57
N GLU A 696 -32.64 10.26 13.98
CA GLU A 696 -32.57 8.79 14.15
C GLU A 696 -31.69 8.09 13.11
N PHE A 697 -31.18 8.82 12.11
CA PHE A 697 -30.50 8.24 10.95
C PHE A 697 -29.31 7.35 11.35
N TRP A 698 -28.45 7.78 12.28
CA TRP A 698 -27.27 7.00 12.74
C TRP A 698 -27.61 5.77 13.61
N ILE A 699 -28.88 5.61 14.00
CA ILE A 699 -29.37 4.44 14.73
C ILE A 699 -29.76 3.33 13.74
N ARG A 700 -30.39 3.70 12.63
CA ARG A 700 -30.93 2.78 11.62
C ARG A 700 -29.95 2.48 10.47
N ASN A 701 -28.85 3.22 10.38
CA ASN A 701 -27.84 3.07 9.31
C ASN A 701 -26.90 1.86 9.54
N ILE A 702 -27.42 0.65 9.32
CA ILE A 702 -26.68 -0.62 9.43
C ILE A 702 -26.21 -1.04 8.04
N GLN A 703 -25.03 -1.65 7.95
CA GLN A 703 -24.55 -2.19 6.69
C GLN A 703 -25.33 -3.45 6.31
N ASN A 704 -25.92 -3.47 5.11
CA ASN A 704 -26.55 -4.65 4.53
C ASN A 704 -25.86 -4.96 3.21
N GLN A 705 -25.53 -6.24 3.02
CA GLN A 705 -24.86 -6.71 1.82
C GLN A 705 -25.92 -7.18 0.81
N ILE A 706 -25.87 -6.65 -0.41
CA ILE A 706 -26.91 -6.88 -1.43
C ILE A 706 -26.52 -8.02 -2.37
N ASP A 707 -25.27 -8.04 -2.81
CA ASP A 707 -24.76 -9.00 -3.80
C ASP A 707 -23.31 -9.38 -3.45
N HIS A 708 -22.81 -10.49 -4.00
CA HIS A 708 -21.56 -11.15 -3.63
C HIS A 708 -20.44 -10.19 -3.16
N LYS A 709 -20.22 -10.19 -1.83
CA LYS A 709 -19.17 -9.55 -1.01
C LYS A 709 -18.93 -8.03 -1.10
N PHE A 710 -19.33 -7.32 -2.16
CA PHE A 710 -18.80 -5.96 -2.39
C PHE A 710 -19.84 -4.86 -2.58
N HIS A 711 -21.10 -5.16 -2.91
CA HIS A 711 -22.16 -4.16 -2.88
C HIS A 711 -22.81 -4.13 -1.51
N SER A 712 -22.73 -3.00 -0.83
CA SER A 712 -23.40 -2.80 0.46
C SER A 712 -24.15 -1.48 0.48
N VAL A 713 -25.34 -1.52 1.04
CA VAL A 713 -26.21 -0.37 1.27
C VAL A 713 -26.35 -0.21 2.77
N TYR A 714 -26.30 1.03 3.25
CA TYR A 714 -26.51 1.32 4.65
C TYR A 714 -27.94 1.83 4.86
N GLY A 715 -28.65 1.18 5.78
CA GLY A 715 -30.07 1.40 6.05
C GLY A 715 -30.66 0.25 6.87
N ASN A 716 -31.94 0.32 7.23
CA ASN A 716 -32.62 -0.86 7.78
C ASN A 716 -33.18 -1.75 6.65
N SER A 717 -33.50 -3.00 6.96
CA SER A 717 -33.96 -3.98 5.96
C SER A 717 -35.24 -3.53 5.25
N ASP A 718 -36.21 -2.96 5.99
CA ASP A 718 -37.48 -2.45 5.44
C ASP A 718 -37.30 -1.26 4.48
N GLU A 719 -36.33 -0.39 4.76
CA GLU A 719 -35.95 0.72 3.88
C GLU A 719 -35.31 0.19 2.60
N ILE A 720 -34.39 -0.76 2.71
CA ILE A 720 -33.71 -1.35 1.56
C ILE A 720 -34.69 -2.05 0.63
N VAL A 721 -35.63 -2.83 1.17
CA VAL A 721 -36.68 -3.48 0.37
C VAL A 721 -37.49 -2.42 -0.39
N ARG A 722 -37.97 -1.38 0.30
CA ARG A 722 -38.72 -0.28 -0.34
C ARG A 722 -37.92 0.45 -1.42
N TRP A 723 -36.65 0.75 -1.15
CA TRP A 723 -35.79 1.44 -2.11
C TRP A 723 -35.47 0.57 -3.33
N SER A 724 -35.27 -0.73 -3.13
CA SER A 724 -35.06 -1.69 -4.21
C SER A 724 -36.30 -1.82 -5.11
N MET A 725 -37.51 -1.83 -4.56
CA MET A 725 -38.75 -1.85 -5.33
C MET A 725 -38.97 -0.56 -6.13
N SER A 726 -38.57 0.60 -5.60
CA SER A 726 -38.66 1.85 -6.34
C SER A 726 -37.71 1.93 -7.55
N SER A 727 -36.63 1.13 -7.53
CA SER A 727 -35.63 1.07 -8.62
C SER A 727 -36.09 0.28 -9.85
N SER A 728 -37.03 -0.66 -9.69
CA SER A 728 -37.51 -1.54 -10.77
C SER A 728 -38.43 -0.83 -11.77
N ASN A 729 -38.97 0.36 -11.44
CA ASN A 729 -39.77 1.16 -12.36
C ASN A 729 -38.93 1.95 -13.39
N LEU A 730 -37.60 2.02 -13.24
CA LEU A 730 -36.71 2.71 -14.19
C LEU A 730 -35.94 1.75 -15.12
N ILE A 731 -35.96 0.43 -14.86
CA ILE A 731 -35.14 -0.57 -15.58
C ILE A 731 -36.03 -1.72 -16.09
N LYS A 732 -37.17 -1.39 -16.71
CA LYS A 732 -38.12 -2.41 -17.21
C LYS A 732 -37.86 -2.88 -18.65
N LYS A 733 -36.65 -2.70 -19.21
CA LYS A 733 -36.37 -3.10 -20.61
C LYS A 733 -35.30 -4.16 -20.86
N ASP A 734 -34.36 -4.44 -19.96
CA ASP A 734 -33.22 -5.33 -20.30
C ASP A 734 -33.00 -6.53 -19.36
N ILE A 735 -33.89 -6.83 -18.41
CA ILE A 735 -33.68 -7.92 -17.42
C ILE A 735 -34.41 -9.23 -17.77
N LEU A 736 -35.36 -9.23 -18.72
CA LEU A 736 -36.18 -10.41 -19.04
C LEU A 736 -35.48 -11.51 -19.88
N GLN A 737 -34.14 -11.61 -19.88
CA GLN A 737 -33.43 -12.66 -20.65
C GLN A 737 -32.29 -13.38 -19.91
N LEU A 738 -32.17 -13.27 -18.58
CA LEU A 738 -31.06 -13.93 -17.86
C LEU A 738 -31.43 -14.93 -16.78
N ASP A 739 -32.70 -15.25 -16.59
CA ASP A 739 -33.11 -16.32 -15.68
C ASP A 739 -33.69 -17.49 -16.47
N GLU A 740 -32.83 -18.47 -16.79
CA GLU A 740 -33.27 -19.87 -16.90
C GLU A 740 -32.17 -20.93 -16.75
N ASN A 741 -30.88 -20.58 -16.54
CA ASN A 741 -29.85 -21.60 -16.32
C ASN A 741 -28.81 -21.16 -15.27
N VAL A 742 -29.16 -21.31 -13.99
CA VAL A 742 -28.16 -21.46 -12.92
C VAL A 742 -28.29 -22.88 -12.38
N GLU A 743 -27.66 -23.81 -13.09
CA GLU A 743 -27.39 -25.14 -12.57
C GLU A 743 -26.41 -25.05 -11.38
N ASN A 744 -26.77 -25.79 -10.34
CA ASN A 744 -26.03 -26.04 -9.12
C ASN A 744 -24.53 -26.32 -9.36
N ASN A 745 -23.68 -25.34 -9.09
CA ASN A 745 -22.27 -25.59 -8.79
C ASN A 745 -21.95 -25.06 -7.39
N SER A 746 -21.90 -26.01 -6.46
CA SER A 746 -21.55 -25.83 -5.06
C SER A 746 -20.17 -25.19 -4.89
N THR A 747 -20.13 -23.89 -4.60
CA THR A 747 -19.00 -23.22 -3.96
C THR A 747 -19.47 -22.43 -2.75
N ASN A 748 -19.37 -23.04 -1.55
CA ASN A 748 -19.46 -22.42 -0.22
C ASN A 748 -20.20 -21.08 -0.17
N GLU A 749 -21.50 -21.11 -0.42
CA GLU A 749 -22.36 -19.97 -0.13
C GLU A 749 -22.46 -19.85 1.39
N LEU A 750 -22.10 -18.68 1.92
CA LEU A 750 -22.33 -18.30 3.32
C LEU A 750 -23.83 -17.99 3.46
N ILE A 751 -24.65 -19.05 3.43
CA ILE A 751 -26.05 -18.98 3.80
C ILE A 751 -26.07 -18.85 5.33
N SER A 752 -26.72 -17.81 5.84
CA SER A 752 -26.90 -17.59 7.30
C SER A 752 -27.47 -18.86 7.94
N TYR A 753 -27.00 -19.24 9.14
CA TYR A 753 -27.58 -20.36 9.90
C TYR A 753 -29.09 -20.19 10.14
N TYR A 754 -29.56 -18.94 10.11
CA TYR A 754 -30.95 -18.54 10.30
C TYR A 754 -31.73 -18.34 9.00
N TYR A 755 -31.09 -18.50 7.83
CA TYR A 755 -31.77 -18.42 6.54
C TYR A 755 -32.80 -19.57 6.43
N GLY A 756 -34.06 -19.24 6.12
CA GLY A 756 -35.15 -20.21 6.06
C GLY A 756 -35.62 -20.76 7.41
N LYS A 757 -35.14 -20.22 8.55
CA LYS A 757 -35.64 -20.58 9.88
C LYS A 757 -36.64 -19.54 10.38
N GLU A 758 -37.87 -19.96 10.62
CA GLU A 758 -38.82 -19.16 11.38
C GLU A 758 -38.37 -19.05 12.84
N ILE A 759 -38.11 -17.83 13.30
CA ILE A 759 -37.90 -17.55 14.72
C ILE A 759 -39.30 -17.39 15.34
N ASN A 760 -39.97 -18.51 15.59
CA ASN A 760 -41.29 -18.51 16.20
C ASN A 760 -41.16 -18.51 17.73
N ILE A 761 -41.52 -17.38 18.37
CA ILE A 761 -41.40 -17.17 19.82
C ILE A 761 -42.37 -18.09 20.60
N SER A 762 -43.35 -18.70 19.91
CA SER A 762 -44.34 -19.62 20.50
C SER A 762 -43.79 -21.01 20.86
N ASN A 763 -42.60 -21.40 20.38
CA ASN A 763 -42.05 -22.76 20.55
C ASN A 763 -40.83 -22.84 21.48
N ILE A 764 -40.79 -22.03 22.55
CA ILE A 764 -39.82 -22.25 23.63
C ILE A 764 -40.26 -23.48 24.43
N ASP A 765 -39.55 -24.61 24.30
CA ASP A 765 -39.79 -25.80 25.13
C ASP A 765 -39.56 -25.45 26.61
N PRO A 766 -40.59 -25.45 27.46
CA PRO A 766 -40.47 -25.11 28.88
C PRO A 766 -39.47 -26.01 29.62
N ASN A 767 -39.19 -27.19 29.08
CA ASN A 767 -38.34 -28.20 29.71
C ASN A 767 -36.84 -28.04 29.42
N VAL A 768 -36.46 -27.22 28.44
CA VAL A 768 -35.03 -26.97 28.09
C VAL A 768 -34.43 -25.83 28.94
N ILE A 769 -35.25 -25.12 29.71
CA ILE A 769 -34.82 -23.96 30.50
C ILE A 769 -34.52 -24.36 31.95
N ASN A 770 -33.32 -23.97 32.39
CA ASN A 770 -32.77 -24.16 33.73
C ASN A 770 -33.80 -23.85 34.84
N LYS A 771 -33.96 -24.75 35.84
CA LYS A 771 -34.92 -24.72 36.97
C LYS A 771 -34.90 -23.45 37.86
N ASN A 772 -34.05 -22.48 37.52
CA ASN A 772 -33.85 -21.23 38.26
C ASN A 772 -34.50 -19.99 37.60
N ALA A 773 -35.21 -20.15 36.47
CA ALA A 773 -35.96 -19.06 35.86
C ALA A 773 -37.32 -18.89 36.55
N ASN A 774 -37.71 -17.64 36.87
CA ASN A 774 -39.02 -17.35 37.47
C ASN A 774 -40.12 -17.56 36.41
N PRO A 775 -41.06 -18.50 36.61
CA PRO A 775 -42.10 -18.87 35.61
C PRO A 775 -42.90 -17.67 35.10
N LYS A 776 -43.14 -16.68 35.98
CA LYS A 776 -43.90 -15.47 35.69
C LYS A 776 -43.26 -14.59 34.61
N ILE A 777 -41.92 -14.62 34.52
CA ILE A 777 -41.17 -13.87 33.49
C ILE A 777 -41.36 -14.50 32.11
N LEU A 778 -41.53 -15.82 32.05
CA LEU A 778 -41.75 -16.56 30.81
C LEU A 778 -43.20 -16.36 30.31
N GLU A 779 -44.17 -16.40 31.22
CA GLU A 779 -45.57 -16.07 30.93
C GLU A 779 -45.69 -14.64 30.38
N ASP A 780 -45.02 -13.66 30.99
CA ASP A 780 -45.00 -12.27 30.51
C ASP A 780 -44.39 -12.13 29.09
N LEU A 781 -43.42 -12.97 28.71
CA LEU A 781 -42.80 -13.01 27.37
C LEU A 781 -43.72 -13.65 26.31
N ILE A 782 -44.39 -14.75 26.67
CA ILE A 782 -45.35 -15.45 25.81
C ILE A 782 -46.61 -14.58 25.60
N GLU A 783 -47.06 -13.88 26.65
CA GLU A 783 -48.18 -12.95 26.57
C GLU A 783 -47.84 -11.67 25.79
N ALA A 784 -46.55 -11.27 25.76
CA ALA A 784 -46.08 -10.15 24.95
C ALA A 784 -45.97 -10.48 23.45
N SER A 785 -45.75 -11.75 23.09
CA SER A 785 -45.61 -12.22 21.70
C SER A 785 -46.92 -12.70 21.06
N SER A 786 -47.88 -13.20 21.85
CA SER A 786 -49.16 -13.77 21.41
C SER A 786 -50.21 -12.80 20.81
N LYS A 787 -49.84 -11.57 20.46
CA LYS A 787 -50.75 -10.60 19.80
C LYS A 787 -50.21 -9.98 18.50
N ILE A 788 -49.14 -10.51 17.93
CA ILE A 788 -48.69 -10.13 16.58
C ILE A 788 -49.06 -11.30 15.66
N GLY A 789 -49.94 -11.02 14.69
CA GLY A 789 -50.50 -12.01 13.79
C GLY A 789 -49.44 -12.78 13.00
N GLU A 790 -49.81 -14.00 12.63
CA GLU A 790 -49.09 -14.90 11.75
C GLU A 790 -48.60 -14.14 10.50
N ILE A 791 -47.29 -14.18 10.25
CA ILE A 791 -46.75 -13.86 8.94
C ILE A 791 -46.48 -15.21 8.28
N ASP A 792 -47.34 -15.56 7.35
CA ASP A 792 -47.19 -16.71 6.47
C ASP A 792 -46.10 -16.39 5.44
N PHE A 793 -45.01 -17.16 5.45
CA PHE A 793 -43.93 -17.05 4.46
C PHE A 793 -44.20 -17.89 3.19
N ASN A 794 -45.40 -18.47 3.02
CA ASN A 794 -45.76 -19.29 1.85
C ASN A 794 -46.72 -18.64 0.85
N ASN A 795 -47.11 -17.37 0.99
CA ASN A 795 -47.86 -16.71 -0.08
C ASN A 795 -46.91 -16.18 -1.16
N GLU A 796 -46.86 -16.91 -2.27
CA GLU A 796 -46.29 -16.48 -3.57
C GLU A 796 -47.00 -15.26 -4.19
N ASP A 797 -47.95 -14.63 -3.49
CA ASP A 797 -48.72 -13.48 -3.98
C ASP A 797 -48.61 -12.26 -3.06
N ILE A 798 -47.45 -11.59 -3.04
CA ILE A 798 -47.37 -10.13 -2.84
C ILE A 798 -46.30 -9.59 -3.81
N TYR A 799 -46.80 -9.17 -4.98
CA TYR A 799 -46.08 -8.55 -6.10
C TYR A 799 -45.71 -7.08 -5.88
#